data_AF-W6KLA6-F1
#
_entry.id   AF-W6KLA6-F1
#
_cell.length_a   1.000
_cell.length_b   1.000
_cell.length_c   1.000
_cell.angle_alpha   90.00
_cell.angle_beta   90.00
_cell.angle_gamma   90.00
#
_symmetry.space_group_name_H-M   'P 1'
#
loop_
_entity.id
_entity.type
_entity.pdbx_description
1 polymer ?
#
loop_
_entity_poly.entity_id
_entity_poly.type
_entity_poly.pdbx_seq_one_letter_code
_entity_poly.pdbx_strand_id
1 'polypeptide(L)'
;MTAPLLDEVDTVMQNYFAALTSKDEDIFRLYEDNKRMRTLVQETLKAREDLEAHSRSQALLITSLKTELHEKNCLIEAQDDESSVLREGIAELRVLFGCRSELNFSPQDVISKVRDVVKRHDYLQAVLNRMSDHHERSHQAALQNLIDEEARARREVEGAAQFLYHSSIVWSYHQQAEAISCLEEELGQQRRAAEEVRADFSEQLQLCTQRLELETTRNARQAEGMSTQLASVKMHASIMQLELLEERERAAFALEGILGLVQDVWEPWCVVIERHRRQQTVKRQALERKTTELTAQLDSLQAKHASTTEALENLQHTHRRQQKHILKLEEKVGELDTCRNTLQEIRLKHEKVLERLRKVQQQYQAATQTAAETSREHEKQLEEATKKTDRLTQQNTFLYKDVKALEKRVEGLTKRAQTLEAQLQQLRKEKQVEACEAEAKVFAMEHEVQRARQEYEGRLAADKAVLQDHVKELEVEREDLKGRLDRSQSAHAEGKKRFVAEIAEWAGLAEALKAQLVEARTQLEKESTARKVLESSQRTESELLSKLIANSSTNTSLASPGRLVELTNGGSFLNQSSVNPAAPVLATRDGNEASGELTRALESEKVLRHQVQILEQSCRRSTAVISELREALYRERMERETPQR
;
A
#
# COMPACT_ATOMS: atom_id res chain seq x y z
N MET A 1 86.50 -51.19 -110.59
CA MET A 1 85.07 -51.51 -110.79
C MET A 1 84.44 -51.72 -109.41
N THR A 2 84.07 -50.63 -108.75
CA THR A 2 83.60 -50.56 -107.36
C THR A 2 82.19 -49.97 -107.36
N ALA A 3 81.27 -50.63 -108.07
CA ALA A 3 79.92 -50.10 -108.33
C ALA A 3 78.73 -50.94 -107.81
N PRO A 4 78.82 -52.24 -107.46
CA PRO A 4 77.60 -52.96 -107.04
C PRO A 4 77.30 -52.87 -105.54
N LEU A 5 78.25 -52.43 -104.70
CA LEU A 5 78.04 -52.31 -103.24
C LEU A 5 77.37 -50.98 -102.83
N LEU A 6 77.43 -49.94 -103.66
CA LEU A 6 76.76 -48.67 -103.36
C LEU A 6 75.23 -48.78 -103.54
N ASP A 7 74.78 -49.48 -104.59
CA ASP A 7 73.35 -49.63 -104.89
C ASP A 7 72.60 -50.46 -103.84
N GLU A 8 73.23 -51.48 -103.25
CA GLU A 8 72.64 -52.28 -102.16
C GLU A 8 72.52 -51.48 -100.85
N VAL A 9 73.50 -50.64 -100.55
CA VAL A 9 73.45 -49.76 -99.36
C VAL A 9 72.40 -48.67 -99.55
N ASP A 10 72.28 -48.09 -100.74
CA ASP A 10 71.26 -47.07 -101.04
C ASP A 10 69.84 -47.65 -101.01
N THR A 11 69.63 -48.88 -101.48
CA THR A 11 68.32 -49.55 -101.37
C THR A 11 67.96 -49.92 -99.93
N VAL A 12 68.93 -50.39 -99.12
CA VAL A 12 68.70 -50.63 -97.69
C VAL A 12 68.39 -49.33 -96.96
N MET A 13 69.12 -48.25 -97.25
CA MET A 13 68.87 -46.93 -96.66
C MET A 13 67.51 -46.37 -97.07
N GLN A 14 67.10 -46.49 -98.34
CA GLN A 14 65.77 -46.11 -98.80
C GLN A 14 64.66 -46.90 -98.10
N ASN A 15 64.82 -48.23 -97.96
CA ASN A 15 63.87 -49.05 -97.22
C ASN A 15 63.82 -48.70 -95.72
N TYR A 16 64.96 -48.33 -95.13
CA TYR A 16 65.03 -47.90 -93.73
C TYR A 16 64.31 -46.56 -93.53
N PHE A 17 64.52 -45.59 -94.42
CA PHE A 17 63.82 -44.30 -94.39
C PHE A 17 62.33 -44.44 -94.68
N ALA A 18 61.93 -45.30 -95.62
CA ALA A 18 60.52 -45.61 -95.89
C ALA A 18 59.82 -46.26 -94.68
N ALA A 19 60.50 -47.18 -94.00
CA ALA A 19 60.01 -47.78 -92.76
C ALA A 19 59.94 -46.76 -91.61
N LEU A 20 60.89 -45.82 -91.55
CA LEU A 20 60.87 -44.70 -90.60
C LEU A 20 59.67 -43.78 -90.86
N THR A 21 59.42 -43.37 -92.10
CA THR A 21 58.26 -42.53 -92.46
C THR A 21 56.93 -43.23 -92.18
N SER A 22 56.83 -44.54 -92.45
CA SER A 22 55.64 -45.32 -92.11
C SER A 22 55.42 -45.40 -90.61
N LYS A 23 56.47 -45.57 -89.82
CA LYS A 23 56.38 -45.57 -88.35
C LYS A 23 56.03 -44.19 -87.81
N ASP A 24 56.57 -43.13 -88.38
CA ASP A 24 56.23 -41.75 -87.99
C ASP A 24 54.75 -41.45 -88.30
N GLU A 25 54.22 -41.88 -89.45
CA GLU A 25 52.79 -41.79 -89.77
C GLU A 25 51.92 -42.58 -88.79
N ASP A 26 52.33 -43.79 -88.41
CA ASP A 26 51.64 -44.58 -87.38
C ASP A 26 51.68 -43.88 -86.02
N ILE A 27 52.79 -43.25 -85.65
CA ILE A 27 52.93 -42.45 -84.42
C ILE A 27 51.99 -41.24 -84.45
N PHE A 28 51.88 -40.52 -85.58
CA PHE A 28 50.95 -39.40 -85.72
C PHE A 28 49.50 -39.84 -85.66
N ARG A 29 49.13 -40.95 -86.29
CA ARG A 29 47.78 -41.54 -86.19
C ARG A 29 47.45 -41.94 -84.76
N LEU A 30 48.38 -42.59 -84.06
CA LEU A 30 48.22 -42.92 -82.64
C LEU A 30 48.09 -41.67 -81.78
N TYR A 31 48.82 -40.60 -82.07
CA TYR A 31 48.69 -39.32 -81.37
C TYR A 31 47.32 -38.67 -81.61
N GLU A 32 46.83 -38.66 -82.85
CA GLU A 32 45.50 -38.17 -83.20
C GLU A 32 44.38 -39.00 -82.55
N ASP A 33 44.49 -40.32 -82.55
CA ASP A 33 43.55 -41.21 -81.89
C ASP A 33 43.57 -41.02 -80.37
N ASN A 34 44.75 -40.86 -79.76
CA ASN A 34 44.87 -40.55 -78.33
C ASN A 34 44.25 -39.18 -78.01
N LYS A 35 44.45 -38.18 -78.88
CA LYS A 35 43.81 -36.87 -78.75
C LYS A 35 42.28 -36.98 -78.87
N ARG A 36 41.76 -37.71 -79.86
CA ARG A 36 40.32 -37.97 -80.01
C ARG A 36 39.74 -38.67 -78.79
N MET A 37 40.38 -39.74 -78.32
CA MET A 37 39.95 -40.45 -77.10
C MET A 37 39.94 -39.54 -75.88
N ARG A 38 40.97 -38.70 -75.68
CA ARG A 38 40.98 -37.73 -74.57
C ARG A 38 39.80 -36.76 -74.65
N THR A 39 39.49 -36.28 -75.86
CA THR A 39 38.35 -35.37 -76.08
C THR A 39 37.03 -36.06 -75.73
N LEU A 40 36.86 -37.31 -76.18
CA LEU A 40 35.65 -38.11 -75.95
C LEU A 40 35.50 -38.49 -74.46
N VAL A 41 36.61 -38.79 -73.78
CA VAL A 41 36.62 -39.01 -72.31
C VAL A 41 36.26 -37.71 -71.58
N GLN A 42 36.77 -36.56 -72.00
CA GLN A 42 36.41 -35.28 -71.39
C GLN A 42 34.93 -34.92 -71.59
N GLU A 43 34.40 -35.13 -72.80
CA GLU A 43 32.98 -34.91 -73.09
C GLU A 43 32.06 -35.84 -72.29
N THR A 44 32.42 -37.12 -72.18
CA THR A 44 31.64 -38.09 -71.38
C THR A 44 31.71 -37.82 -69.89
N LEU A 45 32.87 -37.39 -69.37
CA LEU A 45 33.00 -36.94 -67.97
C LEU A 45 32.16 -35.69 -67.72
N LYS A 46 32.21 -34.69 -68.60
CA LYS A 46 31.39 -33.48 -68.48
C LYS A 46 29.90 -33.79 -68.52
N ALA A 47 29.45 -34.63 -69.46
CA ALA A 47 28.05 -35.05 -69.55
C ALA A 47 27.59 -35.79 -68.28
N ARG A 48 28.48 -36.59 -67.67
CA ARG A 48 28.22 -37.25 -66.40
C ARG A 48 28.13 -36.25 -65.25
N GLU A 49 29.03 -35.28 -65.18
CA GLU A 49 28.98 -34.20 -64.17
C GLU A 49 27.68 -33.39 -64.29
N ASP A 50 27.25 -33.06 -65.50
CA ASP A 50 26.00 -32.35 -65.76
C ASP A 50 24.78 -33.19 -65.32
N LEU A 51 24.79 -34.51 -65.60
CA LEU A 51 23.74 -35.43 -65.14
C LEU A 51 23.73 -35.58 -63.60
N GLU A 52 24.89 -35.67 -62.97
CA GLU A 52 25.01 -35.71 -61.51
C GLU A 52 24.54 -34.41 -60.87
N ALA A 53 24.90 -33.26 -61.45
CA ALA A 53 24.42 -31.95 -61.01
C ALA A 53 22.89 -31.83 -61.15
N HIS A 54 22.33 -32.29 -62.28
CA HIS A 54 20.89 -32.32 -62.49
C HIS A 54 20.19 -33.23 -61.46
N SER A 55 20.71 -34.44 -61.24
CA SER A 55 20.21 -35.37 -60.23
C SER A 55 20.23 -34.76 -58.81
N ARG A 56 21.31 -34.07 -58.43
CA ARG A 56 21.40 -33.35 -57.14
C ARG A 56 20.37 -32.22 -57.05
N SER A 57 20.21 -31.44 -58.12
CA SER A 57 19.21 -30.35 -58.15
C SER A 57 17.77 -30.88 -58.04
N GLN A 58 17.47 -32.00 -58.69
CA GLN A 58 16.16 -32.64 -58.61
C GLN A 58 15.91 -33.24 -57.22
N ALA A 59 16.93 -33.86 -56.62
CA ALA A 59 16.84 -34.35 -55.24
C ALA A 59 16.54 -33.21 -54.26
N LEU A 60 17.23 -32.06 -54.38
CA LEU A 60 16.98 -30.87 -53.57
C LEU A 60 15.56 -30.31 -53.77
N LEU A 61 15.09 -30.25 -55.01
CA LEU A 61 13.72 -29.82 -55.31
C LEU A 61 12.68 -30.76 -54.69
N ILE A 62 12.88 -32.08 -54.81
CA ILE A 62 11.98 -33.08 -54.20
C ILE A 62 11.97 -32.92 -52.67
N THR A 63 13.13 -32.70 -52.03
CA THR A 63 13.16 -32.44 -50.59
C THR A 63 12.44 -31.16 -50.22
N SER A 64 12.62 -30.07 -50.99
CA SER A 64 11.93 -28.79 -50.77
C SER A 64 10.41 -28.92 -50.92
N LEU A 65 9.94 -29.65 -51.94
CA LEU A 65 8.50 -29.88 -52.14
C LEU A 65 7.92 -30.76 -51.03
N LYS A 66 8.68 -31.74 -50.52
CA LYS A 66 8.25 -32.55 -49.37
C LYS A 66 8.14 -31.72 -48.09
N THR A 67 9.08 -30.81 -47.84
CA THR A 67 9.02 -29.91 -46.67
C THR A 67 7.85 -28.95 -46.81
N GLU A 68 7.66 -28.32 -47.96
CA GLU A 68 6.49 -27.43 -48.20
C GLU A 68 5.16 -28.16 -48.04
N LEU A 69 5.06 -29.41 -48.52
CA LEU A 69 3.85 -30.21 -48.37
C LEU A 69 3.60 -30.54 -46.90
N HIS A 70 4.64 -30.87 -46.14
CA HIS A 70 4.53 -31.10 -44.71
C HIS A 70 4.08 -29.85 -43.95
N GLU A 71 4.68 -28.69 -44.25
CA GLU A 71 4.31 -27.41 -43.64
C GLU A 71 2.85 -27.04 -43.94
N LYS A 72 2.41 -27.22 -45.19
CA LYS A 72 1.00 -27.01 -45.56
C LYS A 72 0.05 -27.94 -44.83
N ASN A 73 0.41 -29.21 -44.64
CA ASN A 73 -0.41 -30.14 -43.85
C ASN A 73 -0.50 -29.71 -42.39
N CYS A 74 0.61 -29.28 -41.77
CA CYS A 74 0.58 -28.76 -40.40
C CYS A 74 -0.28 -27.49 -40.27
N LEU A 75 -0.26 -26.61 -41.28
CA LEU A 75 -1.15 -25.43 -41.30
C LEU A 75 -2.62 -25.81 -41.42
N ILE A 76 -2.95 -26.83 -42.23
CA ILE A 76 -4.32 -27.35 -42.34
C ILE A 76 -4.78 -27.95 -41.02
N GLU A 77 -3.95 -28.78 -40.38
CA GLU A 77 -4.24 -29.37 -39.07
C GLU A 77 -4.48 -28.29 -38.01
N ALA A 78 -3.62 -27.26 -37.94
CA ALA A 78 -3.79 -26.14 -37.02
C ALA A 78 -5.09 -25.35 -37.30
N GLN A 79 -5.43 -25.14 -38.58
CA GLN A 79 -6.67 -24.48 -38.95
C GLN A 79 -7.91 -25.31 -38.59
N ASP A 80 -7.84 -26.64 -38.73
CA ASP A 80 -8.92 -27.55 -38.34
C ASP A 80 -9.11 -27.58 -36.82
N ASP A 81 -8.01 -27.56 -36.06
CA ASP A 81 -8.02 -27.45 -34.60
C ASP A 81 -8.65 -26.11 -34.16
N GLU A 82 -8.21 -24.98 -34.70
CA GLU A 82 -8.82 -23.66 -34.43
C GLU A 82 -10.31 -23.64 -34.80
N SER A 83 -10.66 -24.22 -35.96
CA SER A 83 -12.04 -24.33 -36.42
C SER A 83 -12.88 -25.24 -35.52
N SER A 84 -12.28 -26.25 -34.89
CA SER A 84 -12.97 -27.12 -33.91
C SER A 84 -13.33 -26.34 -32.65
N VAL A 85 -12.37 -25.57 -32.09
CA VAL A 85 -12.59 -24.73 -30.90
C VAL A 85 -13.63 -23.65 -31.17
N LEU A 86 -13.60 -23.02 -32.35
CA LEU A 86 -14.61 -22.04 -32.74
C LEU A 86 -16.00 -22.67 -32.86
N ARG A 87 -16.09 -23.88 -33.42
CA ARG A 87 -17.36 -24.63 -33.51
C ARG A 87 -17.89 -25.00 -32.13
N GLU A 88 -17.04 -25.46 -31.22
CA GLU A 88 -17.39 -25.74 -29.82
C GLU A 88 -17.89 -24.48 -29.12
N GLY A 89 -17.16 -23.36 -29.22
CA GLY A 89 -17.57 -22.08 -28.63
C GLY A 89 -18.90 -21.57 -29.19
N ILE A 90 -19.14 -21.71 -30.49
CA ILE A 90 -20.45 -21.39 -31.10
C ILE A 90 -21.54 -22.33 -30.58
N ALA A 91 -21.25 -23.61 -30.38
CA ALA A 91 -22.20 -24.58 -29.82
C ALA A 91 -22.58 -24.23 -28.38
N GLU A 92 -21.60 -23.86 -27.54
CA GLU A 92 -21.86 -23.37 -26.17
C GLU A 92 -22.70 -22.10 -26.17
N LEU A 93 -22.35 -21.12 -27.00
CA LEU A 93 -23.14 -19.90 -27.17
C LEU A 93 -24.57 -20.21 -27.64
N ARG A 94 -24.75 -21.17 -28.54
CA ARG A 94 -26.09 -21.63 -28.96
C ARG A 94 -26.89 -22.17 -27.79
N VAL A 95 -26.28 -22.97 -26.91
CA VAL A 95 -26.93 -23.47 -25.69
C VAL A 95 -27.34 -22.30 -24.80
N LEU A 96 -26.45 -21.34 -24.58
CA LEU A 96 -26.71 -20.14 -23.77
C LEU A 96 -27.85 -19.27 -24.34
N PHE A 97 -27.94 -19.13 -25.67
CA PHE A 97 -29.00 -18.38 -26.35
C PHE A 97 -30.25 -19.21 -26.66
N GLY A 98 -30.33 -20.46 -26.22
CA GLY A 98 -31.45 -21.36 -26.52
C GLY A 98 -31.62 -21.69 -28.01
N CYS A 99 -30.59 -21.50 -28.83
CA CYS A 99 -30.59 -21.74 -30.27
C CYS A 99 -30.23 -23.20 -30.57
N ARG A 100 -31.13 -24.13 -30.23
CA ARG A 100 -30.86 -25.58 -30.21
C ARG A 100 -30.59 -26.25 -31.56
N SER A 101 -30.84 -25.58 -32.70
CA SER A 101 -30.68 -26.16 -34.03
C SER A 101 -29.71 -25.35 -34.87
N GLU A 102 -28.67 -26.00 -35.40
CA GLU A 102 -27.71 -25.39 -36.33
C GLU A 102 -28.35 -25.03 -37.67
N LEU A 103 -29.40 -25.76 -38.06
CA LEU A 103 -30.13 -25.55 -39.31
C LEU A 103 -31.00 -24.30 -39.26
N ASN A 104 -31.48 -23.93 -38.07
CA ASN A 104 -32.37 -22.78 -37.89
C ASN A 104 -31.61 -21.51 -37.51
N PHE A 105 -30.39 -21.64 -36.98
CA PHE A 105 -29.57 -20.53 -36.53
C PHE A 105 -28.13 -20.72 -37.02
N SER A 106 -27.76 -19.91 -38.00
CA SER A 106 -26.40 -19.86 -38.50
C SER A 106 -25.45 -19.36 -37.40
N PRO A 107 -24.15 -19.68 -37.48
CA PRO A 107 -23.13 -19.08 -36.60
C PRO A 107 -23.20 -17.55 -36.56
N GLN A 108 -23.54 -16.92 -37.69
CA GLN A 108 -23.67 -15.47 -37.80
C GLN A 108 -24.83 -14.93 -36.95
N ASP A 109 -25.94 -15.67 -36.87
CA ASP A 109 -27.08 -15.30 -36.03
C ASP A 109 -26.73 -15.34 -34.55
N VAL A 110 -25.96 -16.35 -34.14
CA VAL A 110 -25.44 -16.48 -32.76
C VAL A 110 -24.50 -15.33 -32.43
N ILE A 111 -23.56 -15.01 -33.33
CA ILE A 111 -22.65 -13.87 -33.19
C ILE A 111 -23.42 -12.55 -33.10
N SER A 112 -24.49 -12.39 -33.89
CA SER A 112 -25.33 -11.19 -33.83
C SER A 112 -26.02 -11.05 -32.46
N LYS A 113 -26.51 -12.15 -31.88
CA LYS A 113 -27.08 -12.16 -30.52
C LYS A 113 -26.04 -11.85 -29.45
N VAL A 114 -24.82 -12.38 -29.55
CA VAL A 114 -23.71 -11.99 -28.66
C VAL A 114 -23.46 -10.49 -28.74
N ARG A 115 -23.35 -9.96 -29.95
CA ARG A 115 -23.14 -8.51 -30.18
C ARG A 115 -24.25 -7.68 -29.53
N ASP A 116 -25.49 -8.11 -29.63
CA ASP A 116 -26.62 -7.41 -29.00
C ASP A 116 -26.57 -7.48 -27.47
N VAL A 117 -26.16 -8.62 -26.90
CA VAL A 117 -25.95 -8.73 -25.44
C VAL A 117 -24.79 -7.85 -24.98
N VAL A 118 -23.68 -7.80 -25.70
CA VAL A 118 -22.54 -6.92 -25.39
C VAL A 118 -22.98 -5.46 -25.44
N LYS A 119 -23.70 -5.04 -26.49
CA LYS A 119 -24.26 -3.67 -26.57
C LYS A 119 -25.19 -3.34 -25.40
N ARG A 120 -26.02 -4.29 -24.97
CA ARG A 120 -26.89 -4.12 -23.79
C ARG A 120 -26.09 -4.02 -22.51
N HIS A 121 -25.04 -4.84 -22.37
CA HIS A 121 -24.12 -4.78 -21.24
C HIS A 121 -23.42 -3.42 -21.17
N ASP A 122 -22.86 -2.94 -22.28
CA ASP A 122 -22.19 -1.64 -22.37
C ASP A 122 -23.16 -0.50 -22.02
N TYR A 123 -24.41 -0.57 -22.51
CA TYR A 123 -25.45 0.37 -22.15
C TYR A 123 -25.77 0.35 -20.65
N LEU A 124 -25.97 -0.84 -20.06
CA LEU A 124 -26.23 -0.99 -18.63
C LEU A 124 -25.05 -0.51 -17.78
N GLN A 125 -23.82 -0.77 -18.21
CA GLN A 125 -22.61 -0.30 -17.55
C GLN A 125 -22.53 1.23 -17.60
N ALA A 126 -22.84 1.84 -18.75
CA ALA A 126 -22.90 3.30 -18.86
C ALA A 126 -23.98 3.91 -17.96
N VAL A 127 -25.15 3.26 -17.83
CA VAL A 127 -26.22 3.67 -16.91
C VAL A 127 -25.78 3.53 -15.45
N LEU A 128 -25.14 2.42 -15.09
CA LEU A 128 -24.61 2.18 -13.75
C LEU A 128 -23.59 3.25 -13.37
N ASN A 129 -22.65 3.56 -14.27
CA ASN A 129 -21.65 4.59 -14.05
C ASN A 129 -22.31 5.97 -13.87
N ARG A 130 -23.31 6.32 -14.69
CA ARG A 130 -24.07 7.57 -14.52
C ARG A 130 -24.80 7.65 -13.18
N MET A 131 -25.37 6.54 -12.70
CA MET A 131 -26.01 6.49 -11.38
C MET A 131 -24.98 6.64 -10.25
N SER A 132 -23.81 6.01 -10.39
CA SER A 132 -22.70 6.18 -9.45
C SER A 132 -22.25 7.64 -9.39
N ASP A 133 -22.00 8.26 -10.55
CA ASP A 133 -21.63 9.67 -10.65
C ASP A 133 -22.69 10.59 -10.01
N HIS A 134 -23.98 10.29 -10.24
CA HIS A 134 -25.06 11.06 -9.65
C HIS A 134 -25.13 10.89 -8.13
N HIS A 135 -24.90 9.67 -7.63
CA HIS A 135 -24.86 9.39 -6.20
C HIS A 135 -23.68 10.09 -5.53
N GLU A 136 -22.49 10.02 -6.13
CA GLU A 136 -21.29 10.71 -5.66
C GLU A 136 -21.49 12.23 -5.61
N ARG A 137 -22.04 12.83 -6.68
CA ARG A 137 -22.34 14.27 -6.70
C ARG A 137 -23.37 14.66 -5.65
N SER A 138 -24.41 13.83 -5.45
CA SER A 138 -25.45 14.08 -4.44
C SER A 138 -24.87 13.99 -3.03
N HIS A 139 -24.02 13.00 -2.78
CA HIS A 139 -23.31 12.83 -1.51
C HIS A 139 -22.34 13.99 -1.26
N GLN A 140 -21.58 14.41 -2.27
CA GLN A 140 -20.69 15.55 -2.19
C GLN A 140 -21.46 16.85 -1.90
N ALA A 141 -22.59 17.08 -2.58
CA ALA A 141 -23.46 18.22 -2.31
C ALA A 141 -24.04 18.19 -0.89
N ALA A 142 -24.46 17.03 -0.40
CA ALA A 142 -24.95 16.88 0.97
C ALA A 142 -23.85 17.17 2.02
N LEU A 143 -22.63 16.66 1.80
CA LEU A 143 -21.48 16.96 2.66
C LEU A 143 -21.12 18.45 2.61
N GLN A 144 -21.12 19.06 1.43
CA GLN A 144 -20.82 20.49 1.30
C GLN A 144 -21.86 21.34 2.04
N ASN A 145 -23.15 21.02 1.90
CA ASN A 145 -24.21 21.70 2.64
C ASN A 145 -24.02 21.53 4.16
N LEU A 146 -23.63 20.33 4.63
CA LEU A 146 -23.36 20.10 6.05
C LEU A 146 -22.18 20.96 6.54
N ILE A 147 -21.10 21.04 5.76
CA ILE A 147 -19.93 21.88 6.07
C ILE A 147 -20.34 23.37 6.10
N ASP A 148 -21.16 23.81 5.14
CA ASP A 148 -21.61 25.20 5.05
C ASP A 148 -22.56 25.58 6.20
N GLU A 149 -23.43 24.67 6.64
CA GLU A 149 -24.27 24.83 7.83
C GLU A 149 -23.43 24.87 9.12
N GLU A 150 -22.45 23.97 9.23
CA GLU A 150 -21.54 23.94 10.38
C GLU A 150 -20.72 25.23 10.48
N ALA A 151 -20.20 25.72 9.35
CA ALA A 151 -19.49 26.99 9.27
C ALA A 151 -20.40 28.20 9.54
N ARG A 152 -21.71 28.12 9.21
CA ARG A 152 -22.69 29.13 9.61
C ARG A 152 -22.92 29.11 11.11
N ALA A 153 -23.15 27.94 11.70
CA ALA A 153 -23.33 27.79 13.14
C ALA A 153 -22.10 28.27 13.93
N ARG A 154 -20.87 27.96 13.47
CA ARG A 154 -19.64 28.49 14.07
C ARG A 154 -19.61 30.03 14.05
N ARG A 155 -19.95 30.65 12.93
CA ARG A 155 -20.00 32.13 12.82
C ARG A 155 -21.05 32.74 13.74
N GLU A 156 -22.20 32.10 13.91
CA GLU A 156 -23.22 32.55 14.86
C GLU A 156 -22.74 32.44 16.31
N VAL A 157 -22.07 31.34 16.68
CA VAL A 157 -21.47 31.16 18.00
C VAL A 157 -20.35 32.17 18.25
N GLU A 158 -19.48 32.40 17.26
CA GLU A 158 -18.43 33.42 17.33
C GLU A 158 -19.03 34.82 17.49
N GLY A 159 -20.08 35.15 16.73
CA GLY A 159 -20.80 36.42 16.86
C GLY A 159 -21.45 36.59 18.22
N ALA A 160 -22.07 35.54 18.76
CA ALA A 160 -22.65 35.55 20.11
C ALA A 160 -21.57 35.70 21.19
N ALA A 161 -20.44 35.02 21.05
CA ALA A 161 -19.31 35.12 21.97
C ALA A 161 -18.68 36.52 21.96
N GLN A 162 -18.50 37.11 20.77
CA GLN A 162 -18.03 38.49 20.62
C GLN A 162 -19.01 39.50 21.23
N PHE A 163 -20.32 39.30 21.03
CA PHE A 163 -21.35 40.14 21.65
C PHE A 163 -21.30 40.04 23.18
N LEU A 164 -21.20 38.82 23.73
CA LEU A 164 -21.07 38.59 25.17
C LEU A 164 -19.81 39.25 25.73
N TYR A 165 -18.67 39.12 25.04
CA TYR A 165 -17.41 39.75 25.40
C TYR A 165 -17.50 41.29 25.39
N HIS A 166 -18.11 41.88 24.37
CA HIS A 166 -18.32 43.33 24.34
C HIS A 166 -19.30 43.79 25.42
N SER A 167 -20.38 43.04 25.66
CA SER A 167 -21.35 43.38 26.70
C SER A 167 -20.75 43.30 28.11
N SER A 168 -19.87 42.32 28.37
CA SER A 168 -19.19 42.19 29.67
C SER A 168 -18.19 43.32 29.88
N ILE A 169 -17.44 43.72 28.85
CA ILE A 169 -16.56 44.89 28.88
C ILE A 169 -17.35 46.17 29.21
N VAL A 170 -18.47 46.41 28.51
CA VAL A 170 -19.32 47.59 28.76
C VAL A 170 -19.88 47.58 30.17
N TRP A 171 -20.33 46.41 30.66
CA TRP A 171 -20.83 46.27 32.03
C TRP A 171 -19.72 46.51 33.07
N SER A 172 -18.50 46.01 32.84
CA SER A 172 -17.33 46.28 33.69
C SER A 172 -16.95 47.76 33.73
N TYR A 173 -16.98 48.46 32.59
CA TYR A 173 -16.75 49.89 32.54
C TYR A 173 -17.86 50.69 33.26
N HIS A 174 -19.11 50.24 33.15
CA HIS A 174 -20.22 50.87 33.86
C HIS A 174 -20.09 50.72 35.38
N GLN A 175 -19.78 49.51 35.86
CA GLN A 175 -19.49 49.23 37.27
C GLN A 175 -18.31 50.07 37.80
N GLN A 176 -17.24 50.22 37.01
CA GLN A 176 -16.12 51.08 37.37
C GLN A 176 -16.52 52.57 37.43
N ALA A 177 -17.34 53.05 36.51
CA ALA A 177 -17.82 54.43 36.52
C ALA A 177 -18.76 54.72 37.70
N GLU A 178 -19.62 53.77 38.07
CA GLU A 178 -20.46 53.86 39.27
C GLU A 178 -19.61 53.88 40.54
N ALA A 179 -18.60 53.00 40.65
CA ALA A 179 -17.69 52.98 41.79
C ALA A 179 -16.89 54.30 41.92
N ILE A 180 -16.42 54.86 40.80
CA ILE A 180 -15.75 56.17 40.78
C ILE A 180 -16.70 57.27 41.24
N SER A 181 -17.95 57.28 40.77
CA SER A 181 -18.95 58.28 41.16
C SER A 181 -19.27 58.22 42.66
N CYS A 182 -19.40 57.02 43.24
CA CYS A 182 -19.59 56.83 44.68
C CYS A 182 -18.39 57.35 45.49
N LEU A 183 -17.15 57.06 45.05
CA LEU A 183 -15.94 57.54 45.70
C LEU A 183 -15.79 59.08 45.62
N GLU A 184 -16.18 59.68 44.49
CA GLU A 184 -16.21 61.14 44.34
C GLU A 184 -17.24 61.80 45.27
N GLU A 185 -18.40 61.16 45.46
CA GLU A 185 -19.43 61.65 46.38
C GLU A 185 -18.98 61.55 47.84
N GLU A 186 -18.34 60.44 48.25
CA GLU A 186 -17.74 60.27 49.59
C GLU A 186 -16.63 61.30 49.85
N LEU A 187 -15.74 61.52 48.88
CA LEU A 187 -14.71 62.58 48.95
C LEU A 187 -15.34 63.97 49.05
N GLY A 188 -16.43 64.21 48.33
CA GLY A 188 -17.19 65.46 48.40
C GLY A 188 -17.84 65.69 49.77
N GLN A 189 -18.33 64.63 50.43
CA GLN A 189 -18.87 64.70 51.79
C GLN A 189 -17.76 64.93 52.83
N GLN A 190 -16.62 64.26 52.69
CA GLN A 190 -15.45 64.48 53.56
C GLN A 190 -14.88 65.91 53.44
N ARG A 191 -14.85 66.47 52.22
CA ARG A 191 -14.45 67.88 52.01
C ARG A 191 -15.42 68.85 52.67
N ARG A 192 -16.72 68.65 52.53
CA ARG A 192 -17.74 69.49 53.19
C ARG A 192 -17.62 69.43 54.72
N ALA A 193 -17.45 68.25 55.30
CA ALA A 193 -17.22 68.10 56.74
C ALA A 193 -15.93 68.81 57.20
N ALA A 194 -14.86 68.76 56.40
CA ALA A 194 -13.62 69.46 56.72
C ALA A 194 -13.74 70.99 56.57
N GLU A 195 -14.57 71.48 55.64
CA GLU A 195 -14.88 72.89 55.46
C GLU A 195 -15.75 73.44 56.58
N GLU A 196 -16.74 72.66 57.06
CA GLU A 196 -17.55 73.00 58.24
C GLU A 196 -16.66 73.11 59.50
N VAL A 197 -15.76 72.14 59.73
CA VAL A 197 -14.80 72.21 60.85
C VAL A 197 -13.86 73.41 60.72
N ARG A 198 -13.45 73.79 59.49
CA ARG A 198 -12.66 75.01 59.26
C ARG A 198 -13.47 76.28 59.50
N ALA A 199 -14.74 76.31 59.13
CA ALA A 199 -15.63 77.44 59.37
C ALA A 199 -15.81 77.67 60.88
N ASP A 200 -16.10 76.60 61.64
CA ASP A 200 -16.18 76.62 63.10
C ASP A 200 -14.87 77.11 63.73
N PHE A 201 -13.72 76.63 63.23
CA PHE A 201 -12.42 77.05 63.73
C PHE A 201 -12.13 78.52 63.40
N SER A 202 -12.58 79.02 62.24
CA SER A 202 -12.43 80.42 61.84
C SER A 202 -13.32 81.36 62.66
N GLU A 203 -14.54 80.93 63.02
CA GLU A 203 -15.46 81.66 63.89
C GLU A 203 -14.90 81.74 65.32
N GLN A 204 -14.34 80.64 65.82
CA GLN A 204 -13.62 80.63 67.11
C GLN A 204 -12.39 81.55 67.11
N LEU A 205 -11.65 81.60 65.99
CA LEU A 205 -10.52 82.52 65.83
C LEU A 205 -10.96 83.99 65.77
N GLN A 206 -12.08 84.30 65.12
CA GLN A 206 -12.67 85.64 65.10
C GLN A 206 -13.13 86.08 66.50
N LEU A 207 -13.76 85.19 67.27
CA LEU A 207 -14.15 85.45 68.67
C LEU A 207 -12.93 85.67 69.57
N CYS A 208 -11.85 84.92 69.38
CA CYS A 208 -10.58 85.15 70.10
C CYS A 208 -9.92 86.48 69.71
N THR A 209 -10.00 86.86 68.43
CA THR A 209 -9.44 88.14 67.94
C THR A 209 -10.23 89.34 68.48
N GLN A 210 -11.56 89.26 68.50
CA GLN A 210 -12.43 90.28 69.11
C GLN A 210 -12.21 90.42 70.63
N ARG A 211 -11.93 89.31 71.34
CA ARG A 211 -11.56 89.36 72.76
C ARG A 211 -10.21 90.05 72.99
N LEU A 212 -9.24 89.84 72.09
CA LEU A 212 -7.93 90.50 72.15
C LEU A 212 -8.01 92.01 71.83
N GLU A 213 -8.90 92.41 70.93
CA GLU A 213 -9.20 93.82 70.60
C GLU A 213 -9.94 94.55 71.74
N LEU A 214 -10.81 93.85 72.47
CA LEU A 214 -11.47 94.38 73.67
C LEU A 214 -10.50 94.54 74.85
N GLU A 215 -9.52 93.66 75.02
CA GLU A 215 -8.50 93.81 76.08
C GLU A 215 -7.46 94.90 75.76
N THR A 216 -7.11 95.09 74.49
CA THR A 216 -6.20 96.17 74.07
C THR A 216 -6.86 97.56 74.13
N THR A 217 -8.16 97.68 73.87
CA THR A 217 -8.93 98.93 74.06
C THR A 217 -9.25 99.23 75.54
N ARG A 218 -9.35 98.19 76.38
CA ARG A 218 -9.52 98.31 77.85
C ARG A 218 -8.24 98.79 78.55
N ASN A 219 -7.07 98.35 78.10
CA ASN A 219 -5.77 98.80 78.63
C ASN A 219 -5.36 100.20 78.12
N ALA A 220 -5.83 100.63 76.94
CA ALA A 220 -5.60 101.98 76.43
C ALA A 220 -6.49 103.06 77.11
N ARG A 221 -7.71 102.70 77.55
CA ARG A 221 -8.66 103.64 78.19
C ARG A 221 -8.51 103.75 79.72
N GLN A 222 -7.75 102.85 80.34
CA GLN A 222 -7.37 102.92 81.77
C GLN A 222 -6.23 103.92 82.06
N ALA A 223 -5.61 104.51 81.04
CA ALA A 223 -4.49 105.46 81.19
C ALA A 223 -4.87 106.95 81.17
N GLU A 224 -6.11 107.34 80.80
CA GLU A 224 -6.48 108.76 80.63
C GLU A 224 -7.59 109.29 81.56
N GLY A 225 -8.29 108.43 82.33
CA GLY A 225 -9.49 108.84 83.08
C GLY A 225 -9.36 108.96 84.60
N MET A 226 -8.16 108.74 85.16
CA MET A 226 -7.90 108.73 86.62
C MET A 226 -7.39 110.09 87.14
N SER A 227 -8.07 111.21 86.85
CA SER A 227 -7.64 112.50 87.40
C SER A 227 -8.69 113.53 87.82
N THR A 228 -9.99 113.45 87.48
CA THR A 228 -10.89 114.60 87.83
C THR A 228 -12.38 114.29 88.04
N GLN A 229 -12.77 113.20 88.72
CA GLN A 229 -14.09 113.19 89.42
C GLN A 229 -14.21 112.11 90.51
N LEU A 230 -13.27 112.21 91.45
CA LEU A 230 -13.41 111.80 92.84
C LEU A 230 -14.76 112.32 93.41
N ALA A 231 -15.52 111.43 94.04
CA ALA A 231 -16.43 111.69 95.18
C ALA A 231 -17.98 111.71 95.01
N SER A 232 -18.61 111.63 93.84
CA SER A 232 -20.10 111.83 93.79
C SER A 232 -21.02 110.62 93.52
N VAL A 233 -20.55 109.47 93.03
CA VAL A 233 -21.49 108.38 92.62
C VAL A 233 -21.34 107.08 93.43
N LYS A 234 -20.50 107.08 94.48
CA LYS A 234 -20.48 106.05 95.54
C LYS A 234 -21.80 105.96 96.36
N MET A 235 -22.79 106.80 96.05
CA MET A 235 -24.13 106.82 96.67
C MET A 235 -25.24 106.22 95.76
N HIS A 236 -24.99 105.99 94.46
CA HIS A 236 -25.98 105.38 93.55
C HIS A 236 -25.91 103.84 93.49
N ALA A 237 -24.85 103.23 94.04
CA ALA A 237 -24.67 101.78 94.07
C ALA A 237 -25.46 101.06 95.19
N SER A 238 -26.27 101.78 95.97
CA SER A 238 -27.10 101.21 97.06
C SER A 238 -28.60 101.24 96.77
N ILE A 239 -29.03 101.84 95.64
CA ILE A 239 -30.45 101.99 95.28
C ILE A 239 -30.87 101.01 94.16
N MET A 240 -29.95 100.55 93.30
CA MET A 240 -30.28 99.60 92.21
C MET A 240 -30.47 98.13 92.63
N GLN A 241 -30.26 97.76 93.89
CA GLN A 241 -30.50 96.38 94.36
C GLN A 241 -31.98 96.10 94.75
N LEU A 242 -32.87 97.09 94.65
CA LEU A 242 -34.31 96.94 94.92
C LEU A 242 -35.21 96.97 93.67
N GLU A 243 -34.71 97.36 92.49
CA GLU A 243 -35.49 97.41 91.23
C GLU A 243 -35.41 96.11 90.40
N LEU A 244 -34.61 95.13 90.85
CA LEU A 244 -34.40 93.85 90.15
C LEU A 244 -35.47 92.78 90.45
N LEU A 245 -36.51 93.13 91.20
CA LEU A 245 -37.66 92.25 91.47
C LEU A 245 -38.95 92.64 90.72
N GLU A 246 -39.02 93.81 90.07
CA GLU A 246 -40.19 94.24 89.27
C GLU A 246 -40.08 93.91 87.77
N GLU A 247 -38.89 93.60 87.23
CA GLU A 247 -38.75 93.22 85.80
C GLU A 247 -39.09 91.75 85.50
N ARG A 248 -39.36 90.92 86.52
CA ARG A 248 -39.82 89.54 86.31
C ARG A 248 -41.31 89.42 85.93
N GLU A 249 -42.10 90.49 86.05
CA GLU A 249 -43.52 90.49 85.67
C GLU A 249 -43.80 90.99 84.25
N ARG A 250 -42.79 91.53 83.53
CA ARG A 250 -42.95 91.99 82.13
C ARG A 250 -42.58 90.94 81.07
N ALA A 251 -41.98 89.81 81.45
CA ALA A 251 -41.64 88.73 80.53
C ALA A 251 -42.83 87.79 80.19
N ALA A 252 -43.97 87.93 80.87
CA ALA A 252 -45.17 87.11 80.62
C ALA A 252 -46.01 87.57 79.42
N PHE A 253 -45.85 88.81 78.93
CA PHE A 253 -46.66 89.36 77.82
C PHE A 253 -46.09 89.11 76.41
N ALA A 254 -44.88 88.57 76.27
CA ALA A 254 -44.25 88.31 74.97
C ALA A 254 -44.46 86.88 74.43
N LEU A 255 -45.02 85.96 75.23
CA LEU A 255 -45.24 84.56 74.85
C LEU A 255 -46.61 84.29 74.21
N GLU A 256 -47.56 85.23 74.26
CA GLU A 256 -48.88 85.08 73.60
C GLU A 256 -48.87 85.45 72.10
N GLY A 257 -47.81 86.08 71.58
CA GLY A 257 -47.70 86.47 70.16
C GLY A 257 -47.17 85.37 69.21
N ILE A 258 -46.54 84.31 69.72
CA ILE A 258 -45.84 83.32 68.89
C ILE A 258 -46.67 82.04 68.64
N LEU A 259 -47.69 81.78 69.47
CA LEU A 259 -48.54 80.58 69.33
C LEU A 259 -49.64 80.69 68.27
N GLY A 260 -49.91 81.89 67.72
CA GLY A 260 -50.85 82.08 66.61
C GLY A 260 -50.30 81.78 65.21
N LEU A 261 -48.97 81.79 65.02
CA LEU A 261 -48.33 81.62 63.70
C LEU A 261 -48.00 80.16 63.34
N VAL A 262 -48.11 79.22 64.28
CA VAL A 262 -47.79 77.80 64.07
C VAL A 262 -48.99 76.97 63.60
N GLN A 263 -50.21 77.51 63.70
CA GLN A 263 -51.43 76.79 63.32
C GLN A 263 -51.79 76.87 61.82
N ASP A 264 -51.37 77.92 61.11
CA ASP A 264 -51.76 78.16 59.70
C ASP A 264 -50.80 77.57 58.65
N VAL A 265 -49.66 77.00 59.06
CA VAL A 265 -48.62 76.46 58.13
C VAL A 265 -48.62 74.92 58.09
N TRP A 266 -49.24 74.24 59.06
CA TRP A 266 -49.13 72.78 59.19
C TRP A 266 -50.08 72.00 58.26
N GLU A 267 -51.28 72.52 58.01
CA GLU A 267 -52.31 71.83 57.22
C GLU A 267 -51.93 71.59 55.74
N PRO A 268 -51.30 72.55 55.02
CA PRO A 268 -50.88 72.34 53.63
C PRO A 268 -49.74 71.32 53.46
N TRP A 269 -48.83 71.21 54.43
CA TRP A 269 -47.67 70.32 54.37
C TRP A 269 -48.04 68.84 54.53
N CYS A 270 -49.04 68.53 55.37
CA CYS A 270 -49.54 67.17 55.53
C CYS A 270 -50.16 66.61 54.22
N VAL A 271 -50.85 67.43 53.42
CA VAL A 271 -51.45 67.01 52.14
C VAL A 271 -50.40 66.72 51.07
N VAL A 272 -49.27 67.44 51.06
CA VAL A 272 -48.15 67.21 50.13
C VAL A 272 -47.41 65.91 50.48
N ILE A 273 -47.19 65.65 51.76
CA ILE A 273 -46.54 64.41 52.23
C ILE A 273 -47.42 63.19 51.93
N GLU A 274 -48.74 63.27 52.10
CA GLU A 274 -49.65 62.17 51.75
C GLU A 274 -49.72 61.91 50.23
N ARG A 275 -49.68 62.94 49.39
CA ARG A 275 -49.59 62.79 47.93
C ARG A 275 -48.28 62.13 47.50
N HIS A 276 -47.16 62.52 48.09
CA HIS A 276 -45.86 61.92 47.76
C HIS A 276 -45.80 60.44 48.18
N ARG A 277 -46.38 60.10 49.34
CA ARG A 277 -46.43 58.73 49.86
C ARG A 277 -47.29 57.81 48.97
N ARG A 278 -48.42 58.31 48.44
CA ARG A 278 -49.27 57.58 47.47
C ARG A 278 -48.61 57.41 46.11
N GLN A 279 -47.77 58.35 45.68
CA GLN A 279 -47.02 58.23 44.42
C GLN A 279 -45.89 57.21 44.51
N GLN A 280 -45.21 57.14 45.67
CA GLN A 280 -44.17 56.14 45.96
C GLN A 280 -44.73 54.71 46.02
N THR A 281 -45.90 54.50 46.61
CA THR A 281 -46.53 53.16 46.67
C THR A 281 -46.97 52.65 45.30
N VAL A 282 -47.48 53.51 44.43
CA VAL A 282 -47.84 53.13 43.04
C VAL A 282 -46.60 52.79 42.22
N LYS A 283 -45.49 53.54 42.37
CA LYS A 283 -44.21 53.22 41.71
C LYS A 283 -43.64 51.88 42.20
N ARG A 284 -43.73 51.59 43.49
CA ARG A 284 -43.27 50.33 44.08
C ARG A 284 -44.06 49.13 43.57
N GLN A 285 -45.39 49.25 43.49
CA GLN A 285 -46.25 48.19 42.93
C GLN A 285 -46.03 47.97 41.42
N ALA A 286 -45.71 49.02 40.67
CA ALA A 286 -45.36 48.89 39.25
C ALA A 286 -44.02 48.18 39.04
N LEU A 287 -43.04 48.42 39.91
CA LEU A 287 -41.75 47.73 39.88
C LEU A 287 -41.88 46.27 40.33
N GLU A 288 -42.66 45.98 41.37
CA GLU A 288 -42.93 44.61 41.83
C GLU A 288 -43.58 43.76 40.72
N ARG A 289 -44.53 44.32 39.96
CA ARG A 289 -45.11 43.63 38.80
C ARG A 289 -44.10 43.35 37.69
N LYS A 290 -43.21 44.31 37.39
CA LYS A 290 -42.12 44.11 36.42
C LYS A 290 -41.11 43.05 36.89
N THR A 291 -40.79 43.01 38.18
CA THR A 291 -39.91 41.97 38.72
C THR A 291 -40.54 40.58 38.61
N THR A 292 -41.85 40.44 38.91
CA THR A 292 -42.54 39.15 38.76
C THR A 292 -42.64 38.68 37.31
N GLU A 293 -42.79 39.62 36.37
CA GLU A 293 -42.85 39.33 34.93
C GLU A 293 -41.47 38.91 34.39
N LEU A 294 -40.40 39.58 34.82
CA LEU A 294 -39.03 39.21 34.45
C LEU A 294 -38.58 37.88 35.07
N THR A 295 -38.98 37.56 36.30
CA THR A 295 -38.72 36.24 36.89
C THR A 295 -39.45 35.13 36.15
N ALA A 296 -40.71 35.34 35.75
CA ALA A 296 -41.45 34.36 34.96
C ALA A 296 -40.83 34.15 33.55
N GLN A 297 -40.28 35.21 32.94
CA GLN A 297 -39.52 35.11 31.69
C GLN A 297 -38.20 34.36 31.87
N LEU A 298 -37.50 34.58 32.99
CA LEU A 298 -36.27 33.85 33.33
C LEU A 298 -36.54 32.36 33.50
N ASP A 299 -37.58 31.99 34.24
CA ASP A 299 -37.98 30.59 34.46
C ASP A 299 -38.39 29.92 33.14
N SER A 300 -39.10 30.64 32.27
CA SER A 300 -39.43 30.16 30.92
C SER A 300 -38.20 29.91 30.05
N LEU A 301 -37.17 30.75 30.16
CA LEU A 301 -35.93 30.61 29.39
C LEU A 301 -35.05 29.50 29.95
N GLN A 302 -35.00 29.33 31.28
CA GLN A 302 -34.29 28.22 31.92
C GLN A 302 -34.91 26.86 31.58
N ALA A 303 -36.24 26.77 31.53
CA ALA A 303 -36.93 25.55 31.09
C ALA A 303 -36.63 25.21 29.62
N LYS A 304 -36.57 26.22 28.73
CA LYS A 304 -36.16 26.02 27.33
C LYS A 304 -34.70 25.61 27.21
N HIS A 305 -33.81 26.22 28.00
CA HIS A 305 -32.39 25.86 28.04
C HIS A 305 -32.19 24.40 28.47
N ALA A 306 -32.86 23.96 29.53
CA ALA A 306 -32.82 22.57 30.00
C ALA A 306 -33.29 21.57 28.92
N SER A 307 -34.37 21.90 28.19
CA SER A 307 -34.85 21.08 27.08
C SER A 307 -33.85 21.01 25.91
N THR A 308 -33.19 22.13 25.59
CA THR A 308 -32.18 22.16 24.52
C THR A 308 -30.90 21.41 24.91
N THR A 309 -30.48 21.46 26.17
CA THR A 309 -29.32 20.70 26.64
C THR A 309 -29.58 19.20 26.61
N GLU A 310 -30.78 18.75 26.99
CA GLU A 310 -31.17 17.33 26.91
C GLU A 310 -31.23 16.83 25.46
N ALA A 311 -31.72 17.66 24.52
CA ALA A 311 -31.68 17.33 23.09
C ALA A 311 -30.24 17.21 22.55
N LEU A 312 -29.33 18.06 23.04
CA LEU A 312 -27.92 18.08 22.64
C LEU A 312 -27.16 16.86 23.18
N GLU A 313 -27.43 16.45 24.42
CA GLU A 313 -26.89 15.21 25.00
C GLU A 313 -27.37 13.95 24.25
N ASN A 314 -28.66 13.92 23.87
CA ASN A 314 -29.21 12.84 23.05
C ASN A 314 -28.56 12.77 21.66
N LEU A 315 -28.32 13.92 21.01
CA LEU A 315 -27.60 13.98 19.75
C LEU A 315 -26.14 13.53 19.89
N GLN A 316 -25.43 13.95 20.94
CA GLN A 316 -24.07 13.46 21.22
C GLN A 316 -24.04 11.94 21.45
N HIS A 317 -25.06 11.36 22.09
CA HIS A 317 -25.17 9.91 22.24
C HIS A 317 -25.39 9.18 20.91
N THR A 318 -26.22 9.73 20.02
CA THR A 318 -26.39 9.17 18.67
C THR A 318 -25.11 9.26 17.83
N HIS A 319 -24.38 10.38 17.91
CA HIS A 319 -23.10 10.56 17.24
C HIS A 319 -22.05 9.55 17.72
N ARG A 320 -21.94 9.31 19.03
CA ARG A 320 -21.03 8.28 19.58
C ARG A 320 -21.39 6.87 19.12
N ARG A 321 -22.68 6.56 18.91
CA ARG A 321 -23.11 5.27 18.33
C ARG A 321 -22.71 5.18 16.86
N GLN A 322 -22.92 6.23 16.09
CA GLN A 322 -22.53 6.29 14.68
C GLN A 322 -21.00 6.18 14.50
N GLN A 323 -20.20 6.86 15.32
CA GLN A 323 -18.74 6.69 15.32
C GLN A 323 -18.30 5.24 15.58
N LYS A 324 -18.97 4.53 16.50
CA LYS A 324 -18.70 3.09 16.73
C LYS A 324 -19.08 2.23 15.52
N HIS A 325 -20.11 2.60 14.75
CA HIS A 325 -20.45 1.92 13.51
C HIS A 325 -19.44 2.21 12.39
N ILE A 326 -18.92 3.44 12.29
CA ILE A 326 -17.89 3.81 11.34
C ILE A 326 -16.60 3.01 11.60
N LEU A 327 -16.13 2.94 12.85
CA LEU A 327 -14.95 2.15 13.20
C LEU A 327 -15.10 0.66 12.86
N LYS A 328 -16.30 0.09 13.04
CA LYS A 328 -16.60 -1.29 12.62
C LYS A 328 -16.62 -1.47 11.09
N LEU A 329 -17.01 -0.44 10.35
CA LEU A 329 -16.96 -0.47 8.89
C LEU A 329 -15.53 -0.32 8.39
N GLU A 330 -14.71 0.52 9.02
CA GLU A 330 -13.28 0.65 8.73
C GLU A 330 -12.51 -0.65 9.00
N GLU A 331 -12.84 -1.36 10.09
CA GLU A 331 -12.28 -2.70 10.39
C GLU A 331 -12.64 -3.70 9.28
N LYS A 332 -13.91 -3.71 8.82
CA LYS A 332 -14.34 -4.56 7.69
C LYS A 332 -13.69 -4.17 6.35
N VAL A 333 -13.44 -2.88 6.11
CA VAL A 333 -12.71 -2.43 4.92
C VAL A 333 -11.26 -2.93 4.98
N GLY A 334 -10.63 -2.88 6.16
CA GLY A 334 -9.31 -3.47 6.38
C GLY A 334 -9.27 -4.98 6.12
N GLU A 335 -10.28 -5.72 6.59
CA GLU A 335 -10.43 -7.16 6.27
C GLU A 335 -10.56 -7.40 4.75
N LEU A 336 -11.38 -6.60 4.06
CA LEU A 336 -11.55 -6.69 2.60
C LEU A 336 -10.26 -6.37 1.84
N ASP A 337 -9.46 -5.42 2.31
CA ASP A 337 -8.15 -5.11 1.72
C ASP A 337 -7.16 -6.26 1.91
N THR A 338 -7.19 -6.97 3.05
CA THR A 338 -6.39 -8.19 3.23
C THR A 338 -6.86 -9.33 2.30
N CYS A 339 -8.17 -9.48 2.10
CA CYS A 339 -8.74 -10.41 1.11
C CYS A 339 -8.34 -10.04 -0.33
N ARG A 340 -8.29 -8.74 -0.65
CA ARG A 340 -7.85 -8.25 -1.97
C ARG A 340 -6.37 -8.56 -2.22
N ASN A 341 -5.52 -8.32 -1.22
CA ASN A 341 -4.09 -8.59 -1.30
C ASN A 341 -3.79 -10.09 -1.44
N THR A 342 -4.49 -10.94 -0.68
CA THR A 342 -4.37 -12.40 -0.81
C THR A 342 -4.87 -12.91 -2.17
N LEU A 343 -5.96 -12.35 -2.71
CA LEU A 343 -6.40 -12.63 -4.08
C LEU A 343 -5.36 -12.21 -5.14
N GLN A 344 -4.69 -11.07 -4.94
CA GLN A 344 -3.63 -10.60 -5.84
C GLN A 344 -2.40 -11.51 -5.79
N GLU A 345 -2.01 -12.01 -4.62
CA GLU A 345 -0.96 -13.02 -4.50
C GLU A 345 -1.34 -14.34 -5.18
N ILE A 346 -2.59 -14.79 -5.05
CA ILE A 346 -3.09 -15.99 -5.73
C ILE A 346 -3.05 -15.81 -7.24
N ARG A 347 -3.43 -14.63 -7.75
CA ARG A 347 -3.32 -14.30 -9.19
C ARG A 347 -1.88 -14.38 -9.69
N LEU A 348 -0.93 -13.78 -8.97
CA LEU A 348 0.50 -13.85 -9.31
C LEU A 348 1.04 -15.30 -9.25
N LYS A 349 0.60 -16.10 -8.28
CA LYS A 349 0.95 -17.53 -8.21
C LYS A 349 0.37 -18.30 -9.39
N HIS A 350 -0.88 -18.03 -9.77
CA HIS A 350 -1.54 -18.66 -10.92
C HIS A 350 -0.84 -18.30 -12.24
N GLU A 351 -0.44 -17.05 -12.42
CA GLU A 351 0.30 -16.59 -13.59
C GLU A 351 1.67 -17.28 -13.71
N LYS A 352 2.40 -17.43 -12.60
CA LYS A 352 3.64 -18.23 -12.54
C LYS A 352 3.42 -19.71 -12.89
N VAL A 353 2.28 -20.28 -12.50
CA VAL A 353 1.93 -21.67 -12.86
C VAL A 353 1.60 -21.77 -14.35
N LEU A 354 0.87 -20.83 -14.92
CA LEU A 354 0.60 -20.78 -16.36
C LEU A 354 1.88 -20.63 -17.19
N GLU A 355 2.84 -19.82 -16.72
CA GLU A 355 4.13 -19.68 -17.39
C GLU A 355 4.96 -20.97 -17.34
N ARG A 356 4.95 -21.67 -16.20
CA ARG A 356 5.54 -23.02 -16.10
C ARG A 356 4.85 -24.03 -17.01
N LEU A 357 3.52 -23.98 -17.09
CA LEU A 357 2.75 -24.83 -17.99
C LEU A 357 3.13 -24.59 -19.45
N ARG A 358 3.23 -23.33 -19.88
CA ARG A 358 3.71 -22.96 -21.22
C ARG A 358 5.12 -23.47 -21.49
N LYS A 359 6.05 -23.34 -20.54
CA LYS A 359 7.42 -23.87 -20.68
C LYS A 359 7.44 -25.39 -20.80
N VAL A 360 6.66 -26.10 -20.01
CA VAL A 360 6.53 -27.57 -20.10
C VAL A 360 5.89 -27.97 -21.42
N GLN A 361 4.88 -27.24 -21.90
CA GLN A 361 4.24 -27.51 -23.18
C GLN A 361 5.20 -27.28 -24.36
N GLN A 362 5.99 -26.21 -24.32
CA GLN A 362 7.06 -25.97 -25.30
C GLN A 362 8.13 -27.07 -25.26
N GLN A 363 8.55 -27.52 -24.08
CA GLN A 363 9.48 -28.63 -23.92
C GLN A 363 8.91 -29.95 -24.46
N TYR A 364 7.62 -30.21 -24.20
CA TYR A 364 6.92 -31.38 -24.74
C TYR A 364 6.80 -31.34 -26.27
N GLN A 365 6.49 -30.17 -26.84
CA GLN A 365 6.48 -29.97 -28.29
C GLN A 365 7.86 -30.16 -28.92
N ALA A 366 8.92 -29.63 -28.31
CA ALA A 366 10.29 -29.84 -28.77
C ALA A 366 10.72 -31.32 -28.66
N ALA A 367 10.33 -32.01 -27.58
CA ALA A 367 10.62 -33.43 -27.38
C ALA A 367 9.84 -34.32 -28.37
N THR A 368 8.61 -33.97 -28.70
CA THR A 368 7.80 -34.70 -29.71
C THR A 368 8.32 -34.46 -31.12
N GLN A 369 8.76 -33.25 -31.45
CA GLN A 369 9.43 -32.95 -32.73
C GLN A 369 10.73 -33.74 -32.90
N THR A 370 11.59 -33.74 -31.89
CA THR A 370 12.84 -34.53 -31.91
C THR A 370 12.59 -36.05 -31.96
N ALA A 371 11.55 -36.55 -31.28
CA ALA A 371 11.13 -37.94 -31.41
C ALA A 371 10.57 -38.28 -32.81
N ALA A 372 9.82 -37.36 -33.43
CA ALA A 372 9.34 -37.54 -34.80
C ALA A 372 10.47 -37.51 -35.83
N GLU A 373 11.47 -36.64 -35.64
CA GLU A 373 12.67 -36.57 -36.47
C GLU A 373 13.49 -37.85 -36.38
N THR A 374 13.74 -38.36 -35.17
CA THR A 374 14.45 -39.64 -34.98
C THR A 374 13.69 -40.82 -35.57
N SER A 375 12.35 -40.86 -35.43
CA SER A 375 11.51 -41.88 -36.07
C SER A 375 11.59 -41.83 -37.61
N ARG A 376 11.57 -40.62 -38.21
CA ARG A 376 11.74 -40.45 -39.66
C ARG A 376 13.13 -40.87 -40.12
N GLU A 377 14.16 -40.61 -39.32
CA GLU A 377 15.52 -41.04 -39.61
C GLU A 377 15.64 -42.58 -39.60
N HIS A 378 15.00 -43.24 -38.63
CA HIS A 378 14.91 -44.69 -38.58
C HIS A 378 14.10 -45.29 -39.74
N GLU A 379 12.99 -44.64 -40.17
CA GLU A 379 12.24 -45.05 -41.35
C GLU A 379 13.09 -44.94 -42.64
N LYS A 380 13.88 -43.88 -42.80
CA LYS A 380 14.83 -43.76 -43.92
C LYS A 380 15.88 -44.88 -43.88
N GLN A 381 16.45 -45.17 -42.72
CA GLN A 381 17.41 -46.26 -42.55
C GLN A 381 16.77 -47.62 -42.89
N LEU A 382 15.50 -47.83 -42.52
CA LEU A 382 14.74 -49.03 -42.87
C LEU A 382 14.44 -49.11 -44.38
N GLU A 383 14.09 -47.99 -45.02
CA GLU A 383 13.92 -47.91 -46.47
C GLU A 383 15.23 -48.21 -47.23
N GLU A 384 16.36 -47.73 -46.74
CA GLU A 384 17.67 -48.03 -47.32
C GLU A 384 18.04 -49.50 -47.14
N ALA A 385 17.78 -50.05 -45.96
CA ALA A 385 17.96 -51.46 -45.68
C ALA A 385 17.08 -52.33 -46.60
N THR A 386 15.79 -52.01 -46.74
CA THR A 386 14.86 -52.73 -47.62
C THR A 386 15.27 -52.62 -49.09
N LYS A 387 15.65 -51.44 -49.59
CA LYS A 387 16.21 -51.28 -50.95
C LYS A 387 17.48 -52.11 -51.15
N LYS A 388 18.33 -52.24 -50.13
CA LYS A 388 19.52 -53.10 -50.18
C LYS A 388 19.13 -54.57 -50.22
N THR A 389 18.14 -54.99 -49.43
CA THR A 389 17.59 -56.35 -49.46
C THR A 389 16.96 -56.66 -50.82
N ASP A 390 16.23 -55.72 -51.42
CA ASP A 390 15.62 -55.87 -52.74
C ASP A 390 16.66 -55.97 -53.87
N ARG A 391 17.76 -55.23 -53.77
CA ARG A 391 18.90 -55.39 -54.69
C ARG A 391 19.54 -56.76 -54.55
N LEU A 392 19.69 -57.25 -53.32
CA LEU A 392 20.25 -58.58 -53.04
C LEU A 392 19.30 -59.70 -53.49
N THR A 393 17.98 -59.54 -53.34
CA THR A 393 17.01 -60.51 -53.86
C THR A 393 16.97 -60.47 -55.38
N GLN A 394 17.03 -59.30 -56.02
CA GLN A 394 17.17 -59.19 -57.48
C GLN A 394 18.46 -59.85 -57.98
N GLN A 395 19.60 -59.60 -57.33
CA GLN A 395 20.86 -60.29 -57.64
C GLN A 395 20.73 -61.81 -57.45
N ASN A 396 20.13 -62.27 -56.36
CA ASN A 396 19.87 -63.68 -56.14
C ASN A 396 18.95 -64.27 -57.21
N THR A 397 17.92 -63.56 -57.69
CA THR A 397 17.07 -64.05 -58.79
C THR A 397 17.81 -64.10 -60.12
N PHE A 398 18.77 -63.20 -60.35
CA PHE A 398 19.63 -63.22 -61.53
C PHE A 398 20.58 -64.43 -61.48
N LEU A 399 21.23 -64.64 -60.33
CA LEU A 399 22.05 -65.82 -60.08
C LEU A 399 21.22 -67.11 -60.16
N TYR A 400 19.97 -67.11 -59.70
CA TYR A 400 19.07 -68.27 -59.82
C TYR A 400 18.70 -68.56 -61.29
N LYS A 401 18.53 -67.51 -62.11
CA LYS A 401 18.32 -67.66 -63.57
C LYS A 401 19.57 -68.16 -64.27
N ASP A 402 20.76 -67.69 -63.87
CA ASP A 402 22.04 -68.17 -64.40
C ASP A 402 22.29 -69.62 -63.99
N VAL A 403 22.02 -70.00 -62.74
CA VAL A 403 22.06 -71.39 -62.27
C VAL A 403 21.08 -72.25 -63.06
N LYS A 404 19.85 -71.78 -63.29
CA LYS A 404 18.84 -72.51 -64.09
C LYS A 404 19.21 -72.60 -65.58
N ALA A 405 19.90 -71.60 -66.12
CA ALA A 405 20.45 -71.62 -67.48
C ALA A 405 21.64 -72.58 -67.60
N LEU A 406 22.49 -72.63 -66.57
CA LEU A 406 23.56 -73.62 -66.44
C LEU A 406 23.00 -75.03 -66.27
N GLU A 407 21.95 -75.22 -65.47
CA GLU A 407 21.23 -76.49 -65.33
C GLU A 407 20.64 -76.95 -66.67
N LYS A 408 20.00 -76.06 -67.45
CA LYS A 408 19.54 -76.38 -68.81
C LYS A 408 20.68 -76.69 -69.78
N ARG A 409 21.83 -76.04 -69.61
CA ARG A 409 23.04 -76.30 -70.41
C ARG A 409 23.67 -77.63 -70.00
N VAL A 410 23.62 -78.01 -68.73
CA VAL A 410 24.00 -79.31 -68.19
C VAL A 410 23.01 -80.40 -68.61
N GLU A 411 21.69 -80.12 -68.71
CA GLU A 411 20.68 -81.02 -69.30
C GLU A 411 20.91 -81.24 -70.79
N GLY A 412 21.30 -80.18 -71.52
CA GLY A 412 21.69 -80.28 -72.93
C GLY A 412 22.99 -81.06 -73.14
N LEU A 413 23.95 -80.92 -72.21
CA LEU A 413 25.20 -81.67 -72.21
C LEU A 413 25.01 -83.12 -71.73
N THR A 414 24.09 -83.41 -70.81
CA THR A 414 23.76 -84.78 -70.39
C THR A 414 22.97 -85.54 -71.44
N LYS A 415 22.09 -84.89 -72.22
CA LYS A 415 21.47 -85.53 -73.40
C LYS A 415 22.48 -85.83 -74.51
N ARG A 416 23.47 -84.94 -74.73
CA ARG A 416 24.60 -85.20 -75.64
C ARG A 416 25.54 -86.28 -75.09
N ALA A 417 25.76 -86.31 -73.77
CA ALA A 417 26.52 -87.34 -73.08
C ALA A 417 25.84 -88.71 -73.16
N GLN A 418 24.50 -88.80 -73.07
CA GLN A 418 23.76 -90.07 -73.21
C GLN A 418 23.86 -90.66 -74.62
N THR A 419 23.87 -89.82 -75.67
CA THR A 419 24.15 -90.26 -77.06
C THR A 419 25.61 -90.68 -77.28
N LEU A 420 26.56 -90.10 -76.54
CA LEU A 420 27.98 -90.49 -76.59
C LEU A 420 28.29 -91.67 -75.65
N GLU A 421 27.51 -91.89 -74.59
CA GLU A 421 27.60 -93.05 -73.69
C GLU A 421 27.14 -94.34 -74.36
N ALA A 422 26.17 -94.28 -75.27
CA ALA A 422 25.81 -95.42 -76.12
C ALA A 422 26.95 -95.82 -77.08
N GLN A 423 27.84 -94.89 -77.46
CA GLN A 423 29.02 -95.16 -78.28
C GLN A 423 30.27 -95.52 -77.43
N LEU A 424 30.32 -95.08 -76.16
CA LEU A 424 31.43 -95.33 -75.23
C LEU A 424 31.28 -96.59 -74.36
N GLN A 425 30.11 -97.23 -74.30
CA GLN A 425 29.97 -98.57 -73.70
C GLN A 425 30.76 -99.66 -74.43
N GLN A 426 31.22 -99.40 -75.65
CA GLN A 426 32.07 -100.32 -76.42
C GLN A 426 33.59 -100.06 -76.26
N LEU A 427 34.00 -98.95 -75.62
CA LEU A 427 35.41 -98.58 -75.40
C LEU A 427 35.80 -98.40 -73.92
N ARG A 428 34.88 -98.63 -72.97
CA ARG A 428 35.14 -98.68 -71.52
C ARG A 428 35.84 -99.99 -71.06
N LYS A 429 36.99 -100.31 -71.66
CA LYS A 429 37.98 -101.23 -71.04
C LYS A 429 39.38 -100.65 -70.89
N GLU A 430 39.63 -99.41 -71.29
CA GLU A 430 40.96 -98.80 -71.11
C GLU A 430 40.85 -97.39 -70.53
N LYS A 431 41.63 -97.16 -69.46
CA LYS A 431 41.89 -95.89 -68.74
C LYS A 431 40.85 -95.38 -67.75
N GLN A 432 40.87 -95.99 -66.56
CA GLN A 432 40.94 -95.23 -65.31
C GLN A 432 42.22 -94.37 -65.33
N VAL A 433 42.16 -93.08 -65.01
CA VAL A 433 43.21 -92.32 -64.28
C VAL A 433 42.86 -90.83 -64.06
N GLU A 434 41.88 -90.21 -64.72
CA GLU A 434 41.65 -88.75 -64.56
C GLU A 434 40.50 -88.39 -63.59
N ALA A 435 40.53 -88.92 -62.36
CA ALA A 435 39.59 -88.56 -61.29
C ALA A 435 40.24 -87.86 -60.09
N CYS A 436 41.52 -87.43 -60.18
CA CYS A 436 42.24 -86.85 -59.04
C CYS A 436 42.53 -85.34 -59.14
N GLU A 437 42.27 -84.67 -60.27
CA GLU A 437 42.61 -83.24 -60.43
C GLU A 437 41.43 -82.27 -60.17
N ALA A 438 40.19 -82.76 -60.16
CA ALA A 438 39.01 -81.94 -59.85
C ALA A 438 38.78 -81.78 -58.34
N GLU A 439 39.13 -82.78 -57.54
CA GLU A 439 38.95 -82.76 -56.08
C GLU A 439 39.93 -81.78 -55.39
N ALA A 440 41.14 -81.61 -55.92
CA ALA A 440 42.14 -80.68 -55.36
C ALA A 440 41.78 -79.20 -55.53
N LYS A 441 41.04 -78.83 -56.59
CA LYS A 441 40.62 -77.43 -56.83
C LYS A 441 39.37 -77.05 -56.03
N VAL A 442 38.50 -78.00 -55.73
CA VAL A 442 37.33 -77.80 -54.86
C VAL A 442 37.77 -77.63 -53.41
N PHE A 443 38.73 -78.44 -52.93
CA PHE A 443 39.31 -78.27 -51.59
C PHE A 443 40.05 -76.94 -51.38
N ALA A 444 40.68 -76.38 -52.43
CA ALA A 444 41.35 -75.09 -52.35
C ALA A 444 40.36 -73.90 -52.24
N MET A 445 39.27 -73.92 -53.02
CA MET A 445 38.22 -72.89 -52.93
C MET A 445 37.42 -73.00 -51.61
N GLU A 446 37.15 -74.21 -51.12
CA GLU A 446 36.49 -74.40 -49.83
C GLU A 446 37.34 -73.86 -48.67
N HIS A 447 38.67 -74.01 -48.73
CA HIS A 447 39.56 -73.46 -47.71
C HIS A 447 39.66 -71.92 -47.74
N GLU A 448 39.50 -71.27 -48.90
CA GLU A 448 39.46 -69.81 -49.00
C GLU A 448 38.12 -69.23 -48.52
N VAL A 449 37.01 -69.89 -48.84
CA VAL A 449 35.67 -69.51 -48.34
C VAL A 449 35.58 -69.67 -46.82
N GLN A 450 36.20 -70.71 -46.26
CA GLN A 450 36.24 -70.93 -44.81
C GLN A 450 37.10 -69.87 -44.09
N ARG A 451 38.21 -69.43 -44.71
CA ARG A 451 39.09 -68.37 -44.18
C ARG A 451 38.38 -67.01 -44.19
N ALA A 452 37.67 -66.68 -45.27
CA ALA A 452 36.86 -65.47 -45.35
C ALA A 452 35.73 -65.46 -44.30
N ARG A 453 35.05 -66.60 -44.06
CA ARG A 453 34.04 -66.71 -42.99
C ARG A 453 34.62 -66.43 -41.61
N GLN A 454 35.78 -66.99 -41.29
CA GLN A 454 36.43 -66.76 -40.00
C GLN A 454 36.86 -65.30 -39.80
N GLU A 455 37.30 -64.62 -40.86
CA GLU A 455 37.60 -63.18 -40.80
C GLU A 455 36.36 -62.31 -40.60
N TYR A 456 35.24 -62.64 -41.24
CA TYR A 456 33.96 -61.94 -41.03
C TYR A 456 33.40 -62.20 -39.63
N GLU A 457 33.48 -63.43 -39.13
CA GLU A 457 33.08 -63.76 -37.75
C GLU A 457 33.97 -63.06 -36.72
N GLY A 458 35.27 -62.93 -36.99
CA GLY A 458 36.20 -62.17 -36.15
C GLY A 458 35.88 -60.67 -36.10
N ARG A 459 35.52 -60.05 -37.23
CA ARG A 459 35.10 -58.64 -37.27
C ARG A 459 33.74 -58.43 -36.58
N LEU A 460 32.79 -59.34 -36.79
CA LEU A 460 31.49 -59.28 -36.12
C LEU A 460 31.62 -59.44 -34.60
N ALA A 461 32.54 -60.29 -34.13
CA ALA A 461 32.85 -60.45 -32.72
C ALA A 461 33.51 -59.18 -32.13
N ALA A 462 34.41 -58.54 -32.88
CA ALA A 462 35.03 -57.27 -32.48
C ALA A 462 34.00 -56.13 -32.40
N ASP A 463 33.13 -55.98 -33.39
CA ASP A 463 32.07 -54.96 -33.39
C ASP A 463 31.06 -55.20 -32.25
N LYS A 464 30.75 -56.47 -31.95
CA LYS A 464 29.90 -56.84 -30.81
C LYS A 464 30.55 -56.50 -29.46
N ALA A 465 31.87 -56.64 -29.34
CA ALA A 465 32.61 -56.25 -28.14
C ALA A 465 32.61 -54.73 -27.95
N VAL A 466 32.84 -53.95 -29.02
CA VAL A 466 32.80 -52.49 -28.99
C VAL A 466 31.40 -51.99 -28.60
N LEU A 467 30.34 -52.56 -29.16
CA LEU A 467 28.96 -52.21 -28.80
C LEU A 467 28.63 -52.58 -27.35
N GLN A 468 29.12 -53.72 -26.84
CA GLN A 468 28.94 -54.10 -25.44
C GLN A 468 29.66 -53.14 -24.49
N ASP A 469 30.84 -52.65 -24.84
CA ASP A 469 31.56 -51.68 -24.01
C ASP A 469 30.89 -50.31 -24.04
N HIS A 470 30.34 -49.89 -25.19
CA HIS A 470 29.56 -48.66 -25.28
C HIS A 470 28.23 -48.71 -24.50
N VAL A 471 27.57 -49.88 -24.46
CA VAL A 471 26.40 -50.09 -23.61
C VAL A 471 26.75 -49.98 -22.13
N LYS A 472 27.89 -50.52 -21.69
CA LYS A 472 28.35 -50.39 -20.29
C LYS A 472 28.69 -48.94 -19.95
N GLU A 473 29.29 -48.18 -20.85
CA GLU A 473 29.56 -46.75 -20.66
C GLU A 473 28.25 -45.97 -20.45
N LEU A 474 27.24 -46.22 -21.29
CA LEU A 474 25.92 -45.59 -21.16
C LEU A 474 25.18 -46.01 -19.88
N GLU A 475 25.37 -47.25 -19.41
CA GLU A 475 24.82 -47.71 -18.12
C GLU A 475 25.49 -47.00 -16.93
N VAL A 476 26.80 -46.75 -16.99
CA VAL A 476 27.54 -45.98 -15.98
C VAL A 476 27.10 -44.51 -15.97
N GLU A 477 26.93 -43.89 -17.15
CA GLU A 477 26.43 -42.51 -17.25
C GLU A 477 24.99 -42.37 -16.73
N ARG A 478 24.14 -43.37 -17.04
CA ARG A 478 22.77 -43.41 -16.52
C ARG A 478 22.75 -43.50 -14.99
N GLU A 479 23.59 -44.33 -14.39
CA GLU A 479 23.68 -44.44 -12.92
C GLU A 479 24.28 -43.17 -12.29
N ASP A 480 25.24 -42.48 -12.92
CA ASP A 480 25.75 -41.19 -12.42
C ASP A 480 24.69 -40.08 -12.49
N LEU A 481 23.94 -39.99 -13.59
CA LEU A 481 22.82 -39.04 -13.74
C LEU A 481 21.71 -39.31 -12.72
N LYS A 482 21.40 -40.57 -12.46
CA LYS A 482 20.46 -40.98 -11.42
C LYS A 482 20.98 -40.59 -10.04
N GLY A 483 22.25 -40.84 -9.74
CA GLY A 483 22.89 -40.41 -8.50
C GLY A 483 22.95 -38.89 -8.32
N ARG A 484 23.03 -38.10 -9.41
CA ARG A 484 22.93 -36.63 -9.37
C ARG A 484 21.49 -36.16 -9.14
N LEU A 485 20.51 -36.84 -9.73
CA LEU A 485 19.09 -36.58 -9.51
C LEU A 485 18.69 -36.86 -8.06
N ASP A 486 19.12 -37.98 -7.49
CA ASP A 486 18.84 -38.37 -6.11
C ASP A 486 19.48 -37.38 -5.11
N ARG A 487 20.72 -36.94 -5.38
CA ARG A 487 21.38 -35.87 -4.60
C ARG A 487 20.63 -34.55 -4.66
N SER A 488 20.13 -34.17 -5.84
CA SER A 488 19.31 -32.95 -6.01
C SER A 488 17.98 -33.05 -5.27
N GLN A 489 17.28 -34.19 -5.36
CA GLN A 489 16.02 -34.41 -4.65
C GLN A 489 16.21 -34.41 -3.13
N SER A 490 17.29 -35.01 -2.62
CA SER A 490 17.65 -34.98 -1.20
C SER A 490 17.93 -33.56 -0.71
N ALA A 491 18.73 -32.78 -1.45
CA ALA A 491 18.99 -31.38 -1.11
C ALA A 491 17.70 -30.53 -1.13
N HIS A 492 16.76 -30.82 -2.04
CA HIS A 492 15.48 -30.14 -2.09
C HIS A 492 14.55 -30.54 -0.93
N ALA A 493 14.58 -31.80 -0.51
CA ALA A 493 13.86 -32.28 0.67
C ALA A 493 14.41 -31.67 1.97
N GLU A 494 15.73 -31.53 2.10
CA GLU A 494 16.35 -30.82 3.22
C GLU A 494 16.02 -29.33 3.22
N GLY A 495 16.04 -28.67 2.05
CA GLY A 495 15.60 -27.28 1.90
C GLY A 495 14.15 -27.08 2.34
N LYS A 496 13.24 -27.99 1.97
CA LYS A 496 11.85 -27.97 2.45
C LYS A 496 11.75 -28.14 3.96
N LYS A 497 12.53 -29.04 4.57
CA LYS A 497 12.55 -29.23 6.03
C LYS A 497 13.02 -27.96 6.76
N ARG A 498 14.06 -27.28 6.25
CA ARG A 498 14.53 -26.00 6.81
C ARG A 498 13.49 -24.90 6.70
N PHE A 499 12.84 -24.76 5.55
CA PHE A 499 11.75 -23.79 5.37
C PHE A 499 10.56 -24.05 6.30
N VAL A 500 10.18 -25.32 6.50
CA VAL A 500 9.12 -25.68 7.44
C VAL A 500 9.52 -25.37 8.89
N ALA A 501 10.78 -25.59 9.26
CA ALA A 501 11.29 -25.23 10.58
C ALA A 501 11.29 -23.70 10.79
N GLU A 502 11.74 -22.93 9.82
CA GLU A 502 11.70 -21.46 9.88
C GLU A 502 10.25 -20.96 10.03
N ILE A 503 9.31 -21.47 9.24
CA ILE A 503 7.88 -21.11 9.37
C ILE A 503 7.35 -21.42 10.77
N ALA A 504 7.75 -22.54 11.37
CA ALA A 504 7.37 -22.88 12.74
C ALA A 504 7.96 -21.91 13.77
N GLU A 505 9.20 -21.46 13.59
CA GLU A 505 9.83 -20.42 14.43
C GLU A 505 9.11 -19.07 14.30
N TRP A 506 8.78 -18.64 13.07
CA TRP A 506 8.02 -17.41 12.83
C TRP A 506 6.61 -17.48 13.42
N ALA A 507 5.95 -18.64 13.32
CA ALA A 507 4.65 -18.86 13.96
C ALA A 507 4.75 -18.80 15.49
N GLY A 508 5.80 -19.39 16.08
CA GLY A 508 6.07 -19.30 17.52
C GLY A 508 6.31 -17.87 17.99
N LEU A 509 7.10 -17.09 17.24
CA LEU A 509 7.32 -15.67 17.52
C LEU A 509 6.04 -14.83 17.41
N ALA A 510 5.20 -15.11 16.42
CA ALA A 510 3.92 -14.43 16.25
C ALA A 510 2.97 -14.71 17.43
N GLU A 511 2.88 -15.96 17.89
CA GLU A 511 2.07 -16.30 19.08
C GLU A 511 2.64 -15.69 20.36
N ALA A 512 3.96 -15.63 20.52
CA ALA A 512 4.59 -14.95 21.65
C ALA A 512 4.27 -13.44 21.67
N LEU A 513 4.30 -12.77 20.51
CA LEU A 513 3.93 -11.35 20.38
C LEU A 513 2.44 -11.12 20.64
N LYS A 514 1.56 -12.02 20.20
CA LYS A 514 0.13 -11.96 20.54
C LYS A 514 -0.09 -12.09 22.04
N ALA A 515 0.61 -13.00 22.71
CA ALA A 515 0.53 -13.17 24.16
C ALA A 515 0.98 -11.89 24.90
N GLN A 516 2.10 -11.28 24.48
CA GLN A 516 2.58 -10.01 25.04
C GLN A 516 1.58 -8.86 24.82
N LEU A 517 0.90 -8.82 23.67
CA LEU A 517 -0.11 -7.80 23.37
C LEU A 517 -1.37 -7.98 24.24
N VAL A 518 -1.79 -9.22 24.48
CA VAL A 518 -2.86 -9.53 25.43
C VAL A 518 -2.46 -9.09 26.84
N GLU A 519 -1.25 -9.41 27.29
CA GLU A 519 -0.76 -9.00 28.60
C GLU A 519 -0.72 -7.47 28.74
N ALA A 520 -0.20 -6.75 27.75
CA ALA A 520 -0.20 -5.29 27.72
C ALA A 520 -1.62 -4.69 27.77
N ARG A 521 -2.60 -5.31 27.09
CA ARG A 521 -4.01 -4.89 27.17
C ARG A 521 -4.58 -5.11 28.56
N THR A 522 -4.29 -6.23 29.21
CA THR A 522 -4.75 -6.47 30.59
C THR A 522 -4.12 -5.49 31.59
N GLN A 523 -2.86 -5.08 31.36
CA GLN A 523 -2.21 -4.04 32.17
C GLN A 523 -2.87 -2.67 31.96
N LEU A 524 -3.16 -2.30 30.71
CA LEU A 524 -3.88 -1.05 30.39
C LEU A 524 -5.28 -1.01 31.02
N GLU A 525 -6.00 -2.14 31.00
CA GLU A 525 -7.32 -2.23 31.65
C GLU A 525 -7.22 -2.04 33.17
N LYS A 526 -6.23 -2.65 33.82
CA LYS A 526 -5.92 -2.45 35.25
C LYS A 526 -5.56 -1.00 35.57
N GLU A 527 -4.79 -0.34 34.71
CA GLU A 527 -4.51 1.10 34.87
C GLU A 527 -5.77 1.95 34.69
N SER A 528 -6.64 1.61 33.73
CA SER A 528 -7.89 2.35 33.51
C SER A 528 -8.84 2.22 34.70
N THR A 529 -8.91 1.04 35.33
CA THR A 529 -9.73 0.82 36.51
C THR A 529 -9.15 1.53 37.72
N ALA A 530 -7.81 1.50 37.90
CA ALA A 530 -7.13 2.29 38.92
C ALA A 530 -7.37 3.80 38.77
N ARG A 531 -7.30 4.33 37.54
CA ARG A 531 -7.62 5.75 37.27
C ARG A 531 -9.07 6.09 37.61
N LYS A 532 -10.04 5.23 37.25
CA LYS A 532 -11.45 5.45 37.61
C LYS A 532 -11.70 5.47 39.12
N VAL A 533 -11.00 4.60 39.87
CA VAL A 533 -11.08 4.58 41.34
C VAL A 533 -10.49 5.87 41.94
N LEU A 534 -9.36 6.35 41.43
CA LEU A 534 -8.76 7.61 41.85
C LEU A 534 -9.66 8.82 41.51
N GLU A 535 -10.26 8.85 40.31
CA GLU A 535 -11.22 9.89 39.94
C GLU A 535 -12.46 9.87 40.83
N SER A 536 -12.98 8.69 41.19
CA SER A 536 -14.10 8.61 42.14
C SER A 536 -13.71 9.08 43.53
N SER A 537 -12.50 8.77 44.00
CA SER A 537 -11.96 9.27 45.28
C SER A 537 -11.88 10.79 45.28
N GLN A 538 -11.33 11.37 44.22
CA GLN A 538 -11.20 12.82 44.07
C GLN A 538 -12.56 13.52 44.02
N ARG A 539 -13.57 12.92 43.38
CA ARG A 539 -14.95 13.44 43.40
C ARG A 539 -15.55 13.40 44.81
N THR A 540 -15.38 12.29 45.53
CA THR A 540 -15.88 12.19 46.91
C THR A 540 -15.16 13.15 47.87
N GLU A 541 -13.86 13.35 47.70
CA GLU A 541 -13.09 14.35 48.46
C GLU A 541 -13.54 15.78 48.12
N SER A 542 -13.77 16.07 46.84
CA SER A 542 -14.27 17.39 46.39
C SER A 542 -15.68 17.67 46.93
N GLU A 543 -16.56 16.67 46.96
CA GLU A 543 -17.89 16.78 47.55
C GLU A 543 -17.84 16.98 49.07
N LEU A 544 -16.95 16.28 49.78
CA LEU A 544 -16.75 16.47 51.22
C LEU A 544 -16.19 17.87 51.53
N LEU A 545 -15.23 18.35 50.75
CA LEU A 545 -14.71 19.72 50.86
C LEU A 545 -15.79 20.77 50.57
N SER A 546 -16.60 20.55 49.52
CA SER A 546 -17.71 21.44 49.19
C SER A 546 -18.77 21.49 50.30
N LYS A 547 -19.10 20.35 50.92
CA LYS A 547 -19.98 20.28 52.10
C LYS A 547 -19.40 20.96 53.33
N LEU A 548 -18.08 20.89 53.54
CA LEU A 548 -17.38 21.57 54.64
C LEU A 548 -17.40 23.10 54.45
N ILE A 549 -17.24 23.57 53.22
CA ILE A 549 -17.33 25.00 52.86
C ILE A 549 -18.78 25.52 52.96
N ALA A 550 -19.76 24.70 52.57
CA ALA A 550 -21.18 25.04 52.71
C ALA A 550 -21.61 25.11 54.20
N ASN A 551 -21.08 24.24 55.06
CA ASN A 551 -21.40 24.24 56.48
C ASN A 551 -20.62 25.29 57.29
N SER A 552 -19.48 25.79 56.81
CA SER A 552 -18.76 26.90 57.43
C SER A 552 -19.32 28.28 57.08
N SER A 553 -20.10 28.38 55.99
CA SER A 553 -20.75 29.62 55.54
C SER A 553 -22.14 29.86 56.14
N THR A 554 -22.70 28.91 56.91
CA THR A 554 -24.01 29.06 57.57
C THR A 554 -23.95 29.42 59.06
N ASN A 555 -22.77 29.61 59.66
CA ASN A 555 -22.62 29.89 61.10
C ASN A 555 -21.83 31.17 61.42
N THR A 556 -22.08 32.27 60.73
CA THR A 556 -21.55 33.60 61.13
C THR A 556 -22.53 34.73 60.83
N SER A 557 -23.48 34.97 61.74
CA SER A 557 -23.98 36.32 62.08
C SER A 557 -25.02 36.24 63.21
N LEU A 558 -24.62 36.61 64.43
CA LEU A 558 -25.38 37.48 65.35
C LEU A 558 -24.67 37.64 66.72
N ALA A 559 -24.58 38.89 67.16
CA ALA A 559 -24.33 39.41 68.52
C ALA A 559 -22.87 39.61 69.03
N SER A 560 -22.35 40.84 68.85
CA SER A 560 -21.99 41.89 69.86
C SER A 560 -21.49 41.54 71.30
N PRO A 561 -20.91 42.48 72.09
CA PRO A 561 -19.56 42.38 72.66
C PRO A 561 -19.54 42.25 74.20
N GLY A 562 -18.45 41.70 74.74
CA GLY A 562 -18.11 41.95 76.14
C GLY A 562 -17.30 40.88 76.87
N ARG A 563 -16.07 41.28 77.24
CA ARG A 563 -15.49 41.17 78.59
C ARG A 563 -14.88 39.83 79.08
N LEU A 564 -13.70 40.02 79.70
CA LEU A 564 -12.95 39.16 80.61
C LEU A 564 -12.24 37.94 80.00
N VAL A 565 -11.07 37.46 80.44
CA VAL A 565 -9.92 37.89 81.26
C VAL A 565 -8.99 36.66 81.19
N GLU A 566 -7.69 36.90 81.34
CA GLU A 566 -6.60 35.97 81.72
C GLU A 566 -6.96 34.50 82.04
N LEU A 567 -6.16 33.56 81.52
CA LEU A 567 -5.20 32.78 82.33
C LEU A 567 -4.40 31.78 81.48
N THR A 568 -3.11 32.03 81.51
CA THR A 568 -1.93 31.16 81.41
C THR A 568 -2.05 29.65 81.67
N ASN A 569 -1.11 28.93 81.03
CA ASN A 569 -0.29 27.82 81.53
C ASN A 569 -0.60 26.36 81.15
N GLY A 570 0.46 25.73 80.62
CA GLY A 570 0.87 24.34 80.87
C GLY A 570 0.21 23.31 79.97
N GLY A 571 0.90 22.36 79.35
CA GLY A 571 2.27 21.91 79.50
C GLY A 571 2.37 20.54 78.81
N SER A 572 3.47 20.36 78.10
CA SER A 572 4.06 19.16 77.49
C SER A 572 3.61 17.79 78.02
N PHE A 573 3.59 16.76 77.16
CA PHE A 573 4.76 15.88 76.92
C PHE A 573 4.46 14.60 76.08
N LEU A 574 5.43 14.32 75.17
CA LEU A 574 5.94 13.00 74.69
C LEU A 574 4.99 12.10 73.86
N ASN A 575 5.45 11.37 72.83
CA ASN A 575 6.80 11.06 72.36
C ASN A 575 6.76 10.43 70.94
N GLN A 576 7.87 10.63 70.21
CA GLN A 576 8.55 9.68 69.31
C GLN A 576 7.82 9.21 68.03
N SER A 577 8.46 9.13 66.86
CA SER A 577 9.87 9.25 66.50
C SER A 577 10.00 9.26 64.97
N SER A 578 11.18 9.70 64.52
CA SER A 578 11.90 9.20 63.33
C SER A 578 11.95 10.08 62.07
N VAL A 579 13.03 10.88 62.06
CA VAL A 579 14.01 11.07 60.96
C VAL A 579 13.68 12.09 59.84
N ASN A 580 14.30 13.26 60.03
CA ASN A 580 14.87 14.27 59.10
C ASN A 580 15.49 13.73 57.78
N PRO A 581 15.89 14.57 56.79
CA PRO A 581 15.91 16.04 56.77
C PRO A 581 15.46 16.71 55.43
N ALA A 582 15.55 18.05 55.42
CA ALA A 582 15.88 18.94 54.30
C ALA A 582 14.72 19.66 53.57
N ALA A 583 14.50 20.88 54.07
CA ALA A 583 14.65 22.17 53.39
C ALA A 583 13.91 22.47 52.06
N PRO A 584 13.46 23.73 51.90
CA PRO A 584 12.38 24.10 50.99
C PRO A 584 12.92 24.59 49.65
N VAL A 585 12.34 24.10 48.56
CA VAL A 585 12.51 24.70 47.23
C VAL A 585 11.20 25.34 46.83
N LEU A 586 11.23 26.67 46.77
CA LEU A 586 10.37 27.49 45.93
C LEU A 586 10.26 26.87 44.53
N ALA A 587 9.10 26.30 44.21
CA ALA A 587 8.77 25.91 42.83
C ALA A 587 7.44 26.56 42.45
N THR A 588 7.58 27.52 41.55
CA THR A 588 6.60 28.25 40.77
C THR A 588 5.38 27.41 40.34
N ARG A 589 4.20 27.99 40.57
CA ARG A 589 2.85 27.47 40.30
C ARG A 589 2.47 27.43 38.80
N ASP A 590 3.43 27.66 37.90
CA ASP A 590 3.21 27.72 36.44
C ASP A 590 3.65 26.45 35.69
N GLY A 591 4.03 25.38 36.39
CA GLY A 591 4.59 24.15 35.78
C GLY A 591 3.57 23.17 35.17
N ASN A 592 2.27 23.31 35.45
CA ASN A 592 1.28 22.29 35.05
C ASN A 592 0.71 22.49 33.64
N GLU A 593 0.70 23.71 33.11
CA GLU A 593 0.31 23.95 31.72
C GLU A 593 1.46 23.60 30.76
N ALA A 594 2.70 23.94 31.12
CA ALA A 594 3.89 23.58 30.35
C ALA A 594 4.11 22.05 30.26
N SER A 595 3.76 21.28 31.31
CA SER A 595 3.86 19.81 31.30
C SER A 595 2.82 19.15 30.37
N GLY A 596 1.62 19.73 30.29
CA GLY A 596 0.56 19.29 29.37
C GLY A 596 0.84 19.63 27.90
N GLU A 597 1.58 20.70 27.65
CA GLU A 597 2.06 21.06 26.31
C GLU A 597 3.30 20.25 25.92
N LEU A 598 4.22 19.98 26.85
CA LEU A 598 5.40 19.15 26.61
C LEU A 598 5.02 17.69 26.28
N THR A 599 3.99 17.15 26.94
CA THR A 599 3.46 15.80 26.64
C THR A 599 2.77 15.73 25.29
N ARG A 600 1.97 16.73 24.92
CA ARG A 600 1.39 16.85 23.57
C ARG A 600 2.46 17.04 22.49
N ALA A 601 3.51 17.82 22.78
CA ALA A 601 4.66 17.97 21.89
C ALA A 601 5.42 16.65 21.70
N LEU A 602 5.66 15.89 22.77
CA LEU A 602 6.30 14.57 22.72
C LEU A 602 5.47 13.52 21.97
N GLU A 603 4.13 13.56 22.11
CA GLU A 603 3.24 12.71 21.33
C GLU A 603 3.26 13.09 19.84
N SER A 604 3.21 14.39 19.53
CA SER A 604 3.32 14.87 18.15
C SER A 604 4.67 14.52 17.51
N GLU A 605 5.76 14.54 18.28
CA GLU A 605 7.10 14.15 17.82
C GLU A 605 7.19 12.64 17.54
N LYS A 606 6.55 11.80 18.35
CA LYS A 606 6.47 10.35 18.09
C LYS A 606 5.68 10.05 16.82
N VAL A 607 4.58 10.76 16.57
CA VAL A 607 3.81 10.62 15.33
C VAL A 607 4.64 11.06 14.13
N LEU A 608 5.34 12.19 14.22
CA LEU A 608 6.23 12.67 13.16
C LEU A 608 7.39 11.70 12.88
N ARG A 609 8.05 11.15 13.91
CA ARG A 609 9.11 10.14 13.74
C ARG A 609 8.59 8.87 13.07
N HIS A 610 7.36 8.44 13.40
CA HIS A 610 6.73 7.29 12.75
C HIS A 610 6.41 7.58 11.28
N GLN A 611 5.88 8.76 10.96
CA GLN A 611 5.63 9.18 9.58
C GLN A 611 6.92 9.31 8.76
N VAL A 612 8.00 9.84 9.35
CA VAL A 612 9.33 9.89 8.73
C VAL A 612 9.86 8.48 8.45
N GLN A 613 9.72 7.54 9.39
CA GLN A 613 10.11 6.13 9.15
C GLN A 613 9.31 5.48 8.00
N ILE A 614 8.01 5.74 7.91
CA ILE A 614 7.19 5.24 6.80
C ILE A 614 7.66 5.82 5.47
N LEU A 615 7.97 7.13 5.43
CA LEU A 615 8.50 7.80 4.24
C LEU A 615 9.89 7.26 3.85
N GLU A 616 10.79 7.06 4.81
CA GLU A 616 12.11 6.45 4.55
C GLU A 616 11.98 5.03 4.01
N GLN A 617 11.06 4.23 4.56
CA GLN A 617 10.82 2.87 4.10
C GLN A 617 10.20 2.84 2.69
N SER A 618 9.30 3.79 2.40
CA SER A 618 8.74 3.98 1.05
C SER A 618 9.82 4.41 0.05
N CYS A 619 10.68 5.36 0.42
CA CYS A 619 11.83 5.77 -0.39
C CYS A 619 12.77 4.60 -0.66
N ARG A 620 13.12 3.78 0.35
CA ARG A 620 13.96 2.58 0.15
C ARG A 620 13.33 1.58 -0.84
N ARG A 621 12.02 1.35 -0.74
CA ARG A 621 11.30 0.49 -1.69
C ARG A 621 11.31 1.07 -3.12
N SER A 622 11.08 2.37 -3.25
CA SER A 622 11.14 3.06 -4.54
C SER A 622 12.53 2.97 -5.18
N THR A 623 13.60 3.19 -4.40
CA THR A 623 14.98 3.07 -4.88
C THR A 623 15.32 1.65 -5.33
N ALA A 624 14.81 0.62 -4.61
CA ALA A 624 14.99 -0.78 -5.01
C ALA A 624 14.31 -1.08 -6.36
N VAL A 625 13.04 -0.66 -6.53
CA VAL A 625 12.32 -0.83 -7.81
C VAL A 625 13.03 -0.11 -8.96
N ILE A 626 13.53 1.10 -8.72
CA ILE A 626 14.30 1.84 -9.74
C ILE A 626 15.59 1.09 -10.11
N SER A 627 16.28 0.47 -9.15
CA SER A 627 17.48 -0.33 -9.44
C SER A 627 17.16 -1.60 -10.24
N GLU A 628 16.07 -2.29 -9.92
CA GLU A 628 15.61 -3.48 -10.66
C GLU A 628 15.20 -3.12 -12.10
N LEU A 629 14.50 -2.00 -12.30
CA LEU A 629 14.13 -1.50 -13.62
C LEU A 629 15.36 -1.12 -14.46
N ARG A 630 16.38 -0.49 -13.85
CA ARG A 630 17.64 -0.18 -14.54
C ARG A 630 18.38 -1.44 -14.96
N GLU A 631 18.39 -2.46 -14.12
CA GLU A 631 19.05 -3.72 -14.41
C GLU A 631 18.29 -4.54 -15.49
N ALA A 632 16.96 -4.49 -15.48
CA ALA A 632 16.12 -5.08 -16.54
C ALA A 632 16.34 -4.39 -17.89
N LEU A 633 16.37 -3.05 -17.93
CA LEU A 633 16.67 -2.29 -19.15
C LEU A 633 18.09 -2.56 -19.68
N TYR A 634 19.06 -2.73 -18.78
CA TYR A 634 20.42 -3.10 -19.17
C TYR A 634 20.47 -4.49 -19.80
N ARG A 635 19.75 -5.48 -19.23
CA ARG A 635 19.63 -6.84 -19.80
C ARG A 635 18.98 -6.82 -21.19
N GLU A 636 17.88 -6.11 -21.35
CA GLU A 636 17.19 -5.99 -22.65
C GLU A 636 18.09 -5.33 -23.71
N ARG A 637 18.87 -4.33 -23.32
CA ARG A 637 19.84 -3.68 -24.21
C ARG A 637 20.96 -4.63 -24.65
N MET A 638 21.50 -5.42 -23.72
CA MET A 638 22.55 -6.40 -24.03
C MET A 638 22.04 -7.52 -24.95
N GLU A 639 20.79 -7.96 -24.78
CA GLU A 639 20.14 -8.95 -25.65
C GLU A 639 19.91 -8.42 -27.08
N ARG A 640 19.62 -7.12 -27.23
CA ARG A 640 19.48 -6.48 -28.56
C ARG A 640 20.82 -6.21 -29.26
N GLU A 641 21.89 -5.97 -28.49
CA GLU A 641 23.21 -5.66 -29.04
C GLU A 641 24.03 -6.92 -29.39
N THR A 642 23.61 -8.13 -28.98
CA THR A 642 24.15 -9.40 -29.50
C THR A 642 23.60 -9.69 -30.91
N PRO A 643 24.40 -9.53 -31.98
CA PRO A 643 23.98 -9.93 -33.31
C PRO A 643 23.95 -11.46 -33.33
N GLN A 644 22.79 -12.05 -33.63
CA GLN A 644 22.67 -13.49 -33.89
C GLN A 644 23.70 -13.88 -34.96
N ARG A 645 24.70 -14.67 -34.56
CA ARG A 645 25.66 -15.36 -35.41
C ARG A 645 25.34 -16.85 -35.40
#